data_AF-A0A2N2FY02-F1
#
_entry.id   AF-A0A2N2FY02-F1
#
_cell.length_a   1.000
_cell.length_b   1.000
_cell.length_c   1.000
_cell.angle_alpha   90.00
_cell.angle_beta   90.00
_cell.angle_gamma   90.00
#
_symmetry.space_group_name_H-M   'P 1'
#
loop_
_entity.id
_entity.type
_entity.pdbx_description
1 polymer ?
#
loop_
_entity_poly.entity_id
_entity_poly.type
_entity_poly.pdbx_seq_one_letter_code
_entity_poly.pdbx_strand_id
1 'polypeptide(L)'
;MMISRIELRHFGRFVEADFDFKAGINLVTGPNEAGKSTIMAAIPAVLYGLRDKERYRPWGREGSCSVALVLQTAKGTEVRIEREIISDRVTLTETDRQGTVLLSFEGKIAPLGRSSERALYLEHLERITGHADEEIFRASLFFAQGSLEIDAPGEIASRIKTLLSGCAEVDYDQVLESLHEDYFAITRENPWGKDKARERELEELRSRLKELETLWTDGRSHFVEEERLQQQIAAVRGELTEKKGQLAEGKRYLEWVRRQWQLEEKETSLQKDYSRVQKVAGKVEDLQEELIDLQKNLTYTGLPVEIPESLPQLLTGAEVIRKELITLQEEMTRLRRERSLLGEAPWIPAVILSVLVLVGFGLLGKGSTNFLALGGILTVFIWGFFIFRLMRLNAVRAALGGQLDQVSQRRSEVLASLAEIEEAVRCLGLPASAVEMVKMEKSLDRHRSLVLRIKEIESALQVLDHPESISGEEKTLSREMAVLAERKEMGRPSRAEILRPEDLPDAESKLARLEADITATEETLLELTRRQAEVRGAGTIDPCRLDEERVSLRERECFLLRRKEALALAYDLLRGAVDDFRHTYVDRFSGEIGHSLAFITRNRYQAVRLDDNFNPQVQVREDLWQSVERLSRGAQDAVFFAVRLALTRHLTRSRHLPLLLDDPFVHLDKVRLAEMLKLLERVSQEHQLLLFSHSETLLHRAEKSGWRILPLMEFSVNRSLAAPQAKAKEKEREKHADDANQLSLL
;
A
#
# COMPACT_ATOMS: atom_id res chain seq x y z
N MET A 1 56.61 57.39 33.04
CA MET A 1 56.02 58.47 32.24
C MET A 1 55.94 59.69 33.14
N MET A 2 56.18 60.89 32.63
CA MET A 2 56.05 62.11 33.42
C MET A 2 55.37 63.20 32.60
N ILE A 3 54.61 64.06 33.27
CA ILE A 3 54.16 65.32 32.70
C ILE A 3 55.36 66.25 32.72
N SER A 4 55.81 66.70 31.55
CA SER A 4 56.89 67.69 31.44
C SER A 4 56.34 69.11 31.44
N ARG A 5 55.20 69.34 30.76
CA ARG A 5 54.60 70.66 30.63
C ARG A 5 53.07 70.62 30.55
N ILE A 6 52.42 71.63 31.13
CA ILE A 6 51.01 71.95 30.94
C ILE A 6 50.89 73.37 30.42
N GLU A 7 50.11 73.57 29.37
CA GLU A 7 49.81 74.88 28.79
C GLU A 7 48.31 75.15 28.90
N LEU A 8 47.96 76.28 29.51
CA LEU A 8 46.57 76.70 29.74
C LEU A 8 46.32 77.99 28.96
N ARG A 9 45.39 77.94 28.00
CA ARG A 9 44.93 79.10 27.24
C ARG A 9 43.43 79.31 27.50
N HIS A 10 43.11 80.40 28.18
CA HIS A 10 41.75 80.81 28.55
C HIS A 10 40.98 79.73 29.32
N PHE A 11 41.63 79.04 30.28
CA PHE A 11 41.06 77.94 31.06
C PHE A 11 40.91 78.33 32.53
N GLY A 12 39.66 78.43 33.00
CA GLY A 12 39.34 78.88 34.36
C GLY A 12 39.90 80.28 34.66
N ARG A 13 40.78 80.37 35.67
CA ARG A 13 41.43 81.64 36.07
C ARG A 13 42.59 82.04 35.15
N PHE A 14 43.18 81.10 34.41
CA PHE A 14 44.38 81.35 33.62
C PHE A 14 44.03 81.85 32.21
N VAL A 15 44.56 83.01 31.83
CA VAL A 15 44.46 83.53 30.46
C VAL A 15 45.50 82.84 29.58
N GLU A 16 46.76 82.91 29.98
CA GLU A 16 47.88 82.21 29.36
C GLU A 16 48.87 81.84 30.45
N ALA A 17 49.06 80.54 30.70
CA ALA A 17 49.98 80.06 31.71
C ALA A 17 50.59 78.72 31.29
N ASP A 18 51.91 78.62 31.43
CA ASP A 18 52.68 77.42 31.13
C ASP A 18 53.41 76.96 32.40
N PHE A 19 53.30 75.67 32.72
CA PHE A 19 53.88 75.06 33.91
C PHE A 19 54.81 73.92 33.53
N ASP A 20 56.09 74.05 33.85
CA ASP A 20 57.11 73.02 33.61
C ASP A 20 57.39 72.21 34.88
N PHE A 21 57.30 70.89 34.75
CA PHE A 21 57.51 69.93 35.83
C PHE A 21 58.78 69.11 35.60
N LYS A 22 59.32 68.54 36.69
CA LYS A 22 60.49 67.66 36.67
C LYS A 22 60.13 66.27 37.17
N ALA A 23 61.00 65.29 36.93
CA ALA A 23 60.92 63.99 37.59
C ALA A 23 61.03 64.15 39.13
N GLY A 24 60.47 63.19 39.86
CA GLY A 24 60.40 63.24 41.33
C GLY A 24 59.27 64.14 41.82
N ILE A 25 59.53 64.90 42.89
CA ILE A 25 58.49 65.67 43.61
C ILE A 25 58.45 67.13 43.13
N ASN A 26 57.27 67.57 42.72
CA ASN A 26 56.96 68.94 42.34
C ASN A 26 55.93 69.50 43.33
N LEU A 27 56.28 70.55 44.06
CA LEU A 27 55.38 71.27 44.96
C LEU A 27 54.82 72.51 44.26
N VAL A 28 53.55 72.48 43.91
CA VAL A 28 52.78 73.64 43.45
C VAL A 28 52.20 74.34 44.67
N THR A 29 52.74 75.51 45.00
CA THR A 29 52.41 76.26 46.21
C THR A 29 51.75 77.59 45.90
N GLY A 30 50.75 77.98 46.68
CA GLY A 30 50.06 79.25 46.54
C GLY A 30 48.89 79.38 47.51
N PRO A 31 48.36 80.60 47.70
CA PRO A 31 47.18 80.81 48.53
C PRO A 31 45.97 80.08 47.95
N ASN A 32 44.90 79.97 48.74
CA ASN A 32 43.64 79.47 48.21
C ASN A 32 43.17 80.34 47.05
N GLU A 33 42.49 79.74 46.07
CA GLU A 33 42.03 80.41 44.84
C GLU A 33 43.14 80.87 43.86
N ALA A 34 44.42 80.55 44.14
CA ALA A 34 45.54 80.84 43.22
C ALA A 34 45.52 80.00 41.92
N GLY A 35 44.59 79.07 41.78
CA GLY A 35 44.45 78.23 40.58
C GLY A 35 45.02 76.81 40.70
N LYS A 36 45.44 76.35 41.90
CA LYS A 36 45.92 74.97 42.15
C LYS A 36 44.95 73.90 41.62
N SER A 37 43.69 73.96 42.05
CA SER A 37 42.65 73.04 41.61
C SER A 37 42.29 73.21 40.13
N THR A 38 42.54 74.39 39.54
CA THR A 38 42.36 74.61 38.09
C THR A 38 43.43 73.86 37.30
N ILE A 39 44.70 73.88 37.71
CA ILE A 39 45.78 73.10 37.08
C ILE A 39 45.49 71.59 37.22
N MET A 40 45.09 71.15 38.41
CA MET A 40 44.74 69.74 38.65
C MET A 40 43.56 69.30 37.76
N ALA A 41 42.52 70.13 37.61
CA ALA A 41 41.38 69.84 36.75
C ALA A 41 41.69 69.86 35.24
N ALA A 42 42.74 70.58 34.82
CA ALA A 42 43.13 70.68 33.42
C ALA A 42 43.64 69.35 32.84
N ILE A 43 44.32 68.52 33.65
CA ILE A 43 44.89 67.24 33.23
C ILE A 43 43.82 66.22 32.79
N PRO A 44 42.78 65.92 33.57
CA PRO A 44 41.69 65.06 33.09
C PRO A 44 40.87 65.76 32.00
N ALA A 45 40.76 67.10 32.03
CA ALA A 45 40.05 67.86 31.01
C ALA A 45 40.67 67.72 29.61
N VAL A 46 42.00 67.77 29.49
CA VAL A 46 42.65 67.59 28.18
C VAL A 46 42.59 66.14 27.69
N LEU A 47 42.73 65.17 28.60
CA LEU A 47 42.67 63.75 28.26
C LEU A 47 41.24 63.33 27.86
N TYR A 48 40.24 63.57 28.71
CA TYR A 48 38.89 63.01 28.57
C TYR A 48 37.82 64.03 28.16
N GLY A 49 38.12 65.33 28.31
CA GLY A 49 37.18 66.43 28.11
C GLY A 49 36.43 66.82 29.39
N LEU A 50 35.46 67.73 29.27
CA LEU A 50 34.68 68.24 30.40
C LEU A 50 33.18 68.04 30.14
N ARG A 51 32.47 67.44 31.13
CA ARG A 51 31.00 67.32 31.10
C ARG A 51 30.34 68.69 31.34
N ASP A 52 30.84 69.46 32.30
CA ASP A 52 30.41 70.83 32.57
C ASP A 52 31.45 71.82 32.03
N LYS A 53 31.16 72.36 30.84
CA LYS A 53 32.03 73.33 30.15
C LYS A 53 31.90 74.74 30.71
N GLU A 54 30.79 75.07 31.37
CA GLU A 54 30.54 76.42 31.87
C GLU A 54 31.43 76.75 33.07
N ARG A 55 31.69 75.77 33.94
CA ARG A 55 32.54 75.94 35.13
C ARG A 55 33.96 76.47 34.82
N TYR A 56 34.53 76.09 33.69
CA TYR A 56 35.92 76.41 33.32
C TYR A 56 36.02 77.41 32.18
N ARG A 57 34.89 77.98 31.73
CA ARG A 57 34.94 79.08 30.78
C ARG A 57 35.64 80.29 31.41
N PRO A 58 36.45 81.02 30.62
CA PRO A 58 37.11 82.22 31.09
C PRO A 58 36.05 83.28 31.46
N TRP A 59 36.23 83.95 32.59
CA TRP A 59 35.30 84.97 33.06
C TRP A 59 35.32 86.19 32.11
N GLY A 60 34.27 86.32 31.30
CA GLY A 60 33.97 87.56 30.57
C GLY A 60 34.73 87.80 29.25
N ARG A 61 35.29 86.79 28.59
CA ARG A 61 35.92 86.94 27.26
C ARG A 61 35.51 85.85 26.28
N GLU A 62 35.14 86.27 25.06
CA GLU A 62 35.00 85.38 23.90
C GLU A 62 36.40 84.97 23.41
N GLY A 63 36.68 83.67 23.34
CA GLY A 63 37.96 83.13 22.88
C GLY A 63 38.00 81.60 22.91
N SER A 64 38.91 81.01 22.12
CA SER A 64 39.17 79.57 22.14
C SER A 64 39.78 79.17 23.49
N CYS A 65 39.14 78.23 24.18
CA CYS A 65 39.61 77.64 25.42
C CYS A 65 40.40 76.37 25.08
N SER A 66 41.72 76.40 25.16
CA SER A 66 42.57 75.24 24.87
C SER A 66 43.49 74.89 26.03
N VAL A 67 43.72 73.58 26.20
CA VAL A 67 44.64 73.02 27.17
C VAL A 67 45.54 72.06 26.44
N ALA A 68 46.85 72.17 26.64
CA ALA A 68 47.81 71.22 26.12
C ALA A 68 48.61 70.56 27.26
N LEU A 69 48.86 69.28 27.11
CA LEU A 69 49.60 68.44 28.04
C LEU A 69 50.72 67.74 27.28
N VAL A 70 51.95 67.93 27.77
CA VAL A 70 53.14 67.29 27.23
C VAL A 70 53.60 66.21 28.20
N LEU A 71 53.63 64.98 27.70
CA LEU A 71 54.03 63.78 28.42
C LEU A 71 55.35 63.27 27.86
N GLN A 72 56.30 62.94 28.72
CA GLN A 72 57.55 62.29 28.35
C GLN A 72 57.54 60.84 28.82
N THR A 73 57.77 59.92 27.88
CA THR A 73 57.87 58.48 28.16
C THR A 73 59.30 58.11 28.59
N ALA A 74 59.46 56.95 29.23
CA ALA A 74 60.79 56.45 29.61
C ALA A 74 61.70 56.18 28.39
N LYS A 75 61.09 55.92 27.22
CA LYS A 75 61.80 55.74 25.94
C LYS A 75 62.29 57.08 25.35
N GLY A 76 61.92 58.20 25.98
CA GLY A 76 62.23 59.56 25.53
C GLY A 76 61.40 59.99 24.32
N THR A 77 60.25 59.35 24.08
CA THR A 77 59.23 59.92 23.19
C THR A 77 58.44 60.98 23.93
N GLU A 78 58.09 62.05 23.23
CA GLU A 78 57.27 63.13 23.73
C GLU A 78 55.89 63.06 23.09
N VAL A 79 54.86 62.97 23.93
CA VAL A 79 53.46 62.95 23.52
C VAL A 79 52.81 64.26 23.93
N ARG A 80 52.41 65.06 22.95
CA ARG A 80 51.65 66.29 23.17
C ARG A 80 50.18 66.04 22.83
N ILE A 81 49.31 66.22 23.81
CA ILE A 81 47.86 66.16 23.67
C ILE A 81 47.33 67.57 23.90
N GLU A 82 46.66 68.13 22.90
CA GLU A 82 46.01 69.43 22.99
C GLU A 82 44.52 69.28 22.72
N ARG A 83 43.70 69.91 23.55
CA ARG A 83 42.25 69.87 23.43
C ARG A 83 41.69 71.28 23.48
N GLU A 84 40.88 71.60 22.49
CA GLU A 84 39.97 72.74 22.56
C GLU A 84 38.70 72.33 23.30
N ILE A 85 38.53 72.83 24.53
CA ILE A 85 37.53 72.39 25.50
C ILE A 85 36.10 72.64 25.03
N ILE A 86 35.87 73.74 24.31
CA ILE A 86 34.52 74.11 23.86
C ILE A 86 34.08 73.23 22.69
N SER A 87 34.95 73.08 21.68
CA SER A 87 34.66 72.32 20.46
C SER A 87 34.84 70.80 20.61
N ASP A 88 35.49 70.36 21.70
CA ASP A 88 35.97 68.98 21.92
C ASP A 88 36.95 68.49 20.85
N ARG A 89 37.61 69.39 20.13
CA ARG A 89 38.63 69.02 19.15
C ARG A 89 39.92 68.65 19.88
N VAL A 90 40.48 67.49 19.56
CA VAL A 90 41.71 66.98 20.16
C VAL A 90 42.75 66.77 19.07
N THR A 91 43.97 67.21 19.34
CA THR A 91 45.17 66.86 18.59
C THR A 91 46.11 66.08 19.50
N LEU A 92 46.58 64.93 19.03
CA LEU A 92 47.56 64.11 19.73
C LEU A 92 48.74 63.90 18.78
N THR A 93 49.93 64.28 19.22
CA THR A 93 51.18 64.10 18.47
C THR A 93 52.19 63.37 19.33
N GLU A 94 52.80 62.33 18.78
CA GLU A 94 53.91 61.61 19.40
C GLU A 94 55.16 61.85 18.58
N THR A 95 56.24 62.29 19.24
CA THR A 95 57.52 62.61 18.62
C THR A 95 58.65 61.83 19.28
N ASP A 96 59.67 61.48 18.50
CA ASP A 96 60.89 60.87 19.03
C ASP A 96 61.87 61.92 19.60
N ARG A 97 63.03 61.47 20.08
CA ARG A 97 64.09 62.35 20.61
C ARG A 97 64.69 63.30 19.58
N GLN A 98 64.53 63.03 18.29
CA GLN A 98 65.03 63.84 17.18
C GLN A 98 63.97 64.80 16.63
N GLY A 99 62.74 64.77 17.18
CA GLY A 99 61.61 65.59 16.74
C GLY A 99 60.83 64.99 15.56
N THR A 100 61.09 63.75 15.18
CA THR A 100 60.33 63.05 14.13
C THR A 100 58.96 62.67 14.66
N VAL A 101 57.90 63.04 13.95
CA VAL A 101 56.52 62.66 14.30
C VAL A 101 56.32 61.18 14.02
N LEU A 102 56.08 60.41 15.08
CA LEU A 102 55.79 58.98 15.04
C LEU A 102 54.31 58.71 14.82
N LEU A 103 53.45 59.55 15.40
CA LEU A 103 52.01 59.43 15.32
C LEU A 103 51.38 60.81 15.42
N SER A 104 50.34 61.06 14.61
CA SER A 104 49.51 62.25 14.70
C SER A 104 48.06 61.85 14.56
N PHE A 105 47.21 62.34 15.46
CA PHE A 105 45.78 62.14 15.46
C PHE A 105 45.08 63.50 15.65
N GLU A 106 44.01 63.73 14.89
CA GLU A 106 43.16 64.91 15.05
C GLU A 106 41.69 64.48 14.87
N GLY A 107 40.81 64.88 15.79
CA GLY A 107 39.40 64.51 15.73
C GLY A 107 38.52 65.25 16.74
N LYS A 108 37.20 65.10 16.61
CA LYS A 108 36.23 65.69 17.55
C LYS A 108 35.77 64.65 18.57
N ILE A 109 36.27 64.77 19.81
CA ILE A 109 36.14 63.75 20.86
C ILE A 109 35.24 64.26 21.99
N ALA A 110 33.93 64.23 21.76
CA ALA A 110 32.96 64.58 22.80
C ALA A 110 33.02 63.58 23.99
N PRO A 111 33.00 64.03 25.26
CA PRO A 111 33.13 63.18 26.46
C PRO A 111 32.09 62.07 26.62
N LEU A 112 30.93 62.18 25.97
CA LEU A 112 29.85 61.18 25.97
C LEU A 112 29.48 60.69 24.55
N GLY A 113 30.26 61.06 23.53
CA GLY A 113 30.06 60.61 22.15
C GLY A 113 30.39 59.13 21.93
N ARG A 114 29.88 58.54 20.85
CA ARG A 114 30.17 57.15 20.41
C ARG A 114 30.80 57.10 19.01
N SER A 115 31.47 58.17 18.59
CA SER A 115 32.09 58.24 17.26
C SER A 115 33.24 57.23 17.11
N SER A 116 33.48 56.77 15.87
CA SER A 116 34.65 55.93 15.55
C SER A 116 35.97 56.64 15.85
N GLU A 117 36.05 57.96 15.60
CA GLU A 117 37.19 58.80 16.00
C GLU A 117 37.47 58.74 17.51
N ARG A 118 36.42 58.71 18.34
CA ARG A 118 36.57 58.57 19.79
C ARG A 118 37.12 57.20 20.16
N ALA A 119 36.62 56.12 19.54
CA ALA A 119 37.11 54.78 19.84
C ALA A 119 38.63 54.68 19.56
N LEU A 120 39.08 55.19 18.41
CA LEU A 120 40.50 55.26 18.06
C LEU A 120 41.31 56.13 19.04
N TYR A 121 40.79 57.29 19.44
CA TYR A 121 41.44 58.14 20.43
C TYR A 121 41.58 57.46 21.80
N LEU A 122 40.53 56.76 22.25
CA LEU A 122 40.56 56.02 23.51
C LEU A 122 41.57 54.86 23.48
N GLU A 123 41.74 54.19 22.34
CA GLU A 123 42.80 53.19 22.14
C GLU A 123 44.21 53.82 22.27
N HIS A 124 44.43 55.00 21.70
CA HIS A 124 45.67 55.75 21.88
C HIS A 124 45.89 56.17 23.33
N LEU A 125 44.85 56.63 24.03
CA LEU A 125 44.93 56.94 25.45
C LEU A 125 45.25 55.70 26.28
N GLU A 126 44.55 54.58 26.09
CA GLU A 126 44.81 53.32 26.80
C GLU A 126 46.26 52.86 26.62
N ARG A 127 46.84 53.03 25.42
CA ARG A 127 48.25 52.75 25.19
C ARG A 127 49.17 53.61 26.08
N ILE A 128 48.85 54.89 26.27
CA ILE A 128 49.63 55.88 27.02
C ILE A 128 49.43 55.73 28.53
N THR A 129 48.18 55.76 29.00
CA THR A 129 47.79 55.78 30.42
C THR A 129 47.49 54.39 30.99
N GLY A 130 47.31 53.37 30.17
CA GLY A 130 46.98 52.00 30.62
C GLY A 130 45.48 51.69 30.71
N HIS A 131 44.63 52.73 30.77
CA HIS A 131 43.17 52.63 30.66
C HIS A 131 42.58 53.92 30.09
N ALA A 132 41.43 53.84 29.41
CA ALA A 132 40.79 54.97 28.74
C ALA A 132 39.61 55.59 29.52
N ASP A 133 39.36 55.16 30.74
CA ASP A 133 38.25 55.64 31.58
C ASP A 133 38.70 56.78 32.51
N GLU A 134 37.96 57.90 32.52
CA GLU A 134 38.24 59.08 33.35
C GLU A 134 38.04 58.79 34.85
N GLU A 135 37.01 58.04 35.22
CA GLU A 135 36.66 57.80 36.62
C GLU A 135 37.71 56.89 37.27
N ILE A 136 38.16 55.87 36.55
CA ILE A 136 39.29 55.01 36.96
C ILE A 136 40.60 55.81 37.01
N PHE A 137 40.82 56.74 36.07
CA PHE A 137 41.98 57.65 36.09
C PHE A 137 42.01 58.51 37.35
N ARG A 138 40.87 59.08 37.70
CA ARG A 138 40.73 59.91 38.89
C ARG A 138 40.88 59.09 40.17
N ALA A 139 40.22 57.94 40.25
CA ALA A 139 40.27 57.07 41.42
C ALA A 139 41.68 56.55 41.74
N SER A 140 42.51 56.35 40.71
CA SER A 140 43.89 55.87 40.86
C SER A 140 44.90 56.99 41.12
N LEU A 141 44.92 58.03 40.29
CA LEU A 141 46.02 59.00 40.27
C LEU A 141 45.77 60.27 41.10
N PHE A 142 44.52 60.58 41.46
CA PHE A 142 44.17 61.82 42.15
C PHE A 142 43.93 61.54 43.63
N PHE A 143 44.58 62.31 44.50
CA PHE A 143 44.46 62.26 45.95
C PHE A 143 44.01 63.64 46.44
N ALA A 144 42.70 63.85 46.58
CA ALA A 144 42.13 65.16 46.92
C ALA A 144 41.74 65.27 48.41
N GLN A 145 41.70 66.51 48.91
CA GLN A 145 41.34 66.83 50.29
C GLN A 145 39.90 66.40 50.61
N GLY A 146 39.72 65.62 51.69
CA GLY A 146 38.40 65.22 52.21
C GLY A 146 37.62 64.22 51.34
N SER A 147 38.17 63.81 50.20
CA SER A 147 37.58 62.87 49.23
C SER A 147 38.56 61.74 48.93
N LEU A 148 39.28 61.30 49.96
CA LEU A 148 40.07 60.08 49.95
C LEU A 148 39.15 58.85 50.02
N GLU A 149 37.92 59.02 50.52
CA GLU A 149 36.82 58.07 50.37
C GLU A 149 36.66 57.72 48.89
N ILE A 150 36.67 56.43 48.60
CA ILE A 150 36.25 55.94 47.30
C ILE A 150 34.72 56.03 47.34
N ASP A 151 34.17 57.21 47.08
CA ASP A 151 32.75 57.40 46.73
C ASP A 151 32.51 56.79 45.35
N ALA A 152 32.75 55.49 45.26
CA ALA A 152 32.45 54.67 44.11
C ALA A 152 30.99 54.25 44.24
N PRO A 153 30.06 54.80 43.45
CA PRO A 153 28.85 54.05 43.14
C PRO A 153 29.25 52.61 42.76
N GLY A 154 28.44 51.61 43.12
CA GLY A 154 28.78 50.18 42.99
C GLY A 154 29.34 49.76 41.61
N GLU A 155 29.03 50.51 40.55
CA GLU A 155 29.60 50.35 39.20
C GLU A 155 31.13 50.56 39.13
N ILE A 156 31.72 51.44 39.94
CA ILE A 156 33.18 51.67 39.92
C ILE A 156 33.88 50.54 40.67
N ALA A 157 33.32 50.05 41.78
CA ALA A 157 33.86 48.90 42.51
C ALA A 157 33.86 47.64 41.62
N SER A 158 32.80 47.41 40.84
CA SER A 158 32.77 46.31 39.87
C SER A 158 33.77 46.51 38.73
N ARG A 159 33.92 47.72 38.19
CA ARG A 159 34.96 48.00 37.16
C ARG A 159 36.38 47.84 37.68
N ILE A 160 36.66 48.28 38.90
CA ILE A 160 37.94 48.06 39.57
C ILE A 160 38.16 46.55 39.73
N LYS A 161 37.16 45.77 40.13
CA LYS A 161 37.22 44.30 40.21
C LYS A 161 37.60 43.67 38.86
N THR A 162 36.97 44.11 37.77
CA THR A 162 37.27 43.64 36.41
C THR A 162 38.68 43.99 35.98
N LEU A 163 39.12 45.24 36.18
CA LEU A 163 40.47 45.68 35.81
C LEU A 163 41.56 45.03 36.66
N LEU A 164 41.34 44.88 37.97
CA LEU A 164 42.22 44.17 38.87
C LEU A 164 42.33 42.69 38.48
N SER A 165 41.27 42.09 37.92
CA SER A 165 41.31 40.71 37.44
C SER A 165 42.11 40.49 36.14
N GLY A 166 42.60 41.56 35.50
CA GLY A 166 43.44 41.49 34.31
C GLY A 166 42.68 41.29 32.99
N CYS A 167 41.40 40.90 33.05
CA CYS A 167 40.51 40.82 31.90
C CYS A 167 39.77 42.15 31.70
N ALA A 168 40.29 43.02 30.83
CA ALA A 168 39.63 44.29 30.51
C ALA A 168 38.38 44.12 29.60
N GLU A 169 38.23 42.96 28.96
CA GLU A 169 37.26 42.77 27.87
C GLU A 169 36.02 41.95 28.25
N VAL A 170 36.06 41.12 29.30
CA VAL A 170 34.96 40.19 29.62
C VAL A 170 34.64 40.19 31.10
N ASP A 171 33.40 40.56 31.42
CA ASP A 171 32.82 40.41 32.74
C ASP A 171 32.43 38.94 32.96
N TYR A 172 33.22 38.25 33.77
CA TYR A 172 33.01 36.83 34.03
C TYR A 172 31.72 36.55 34.82
N ASP A 173 31.19 37.54 35.56
CA ASP A 173 29.87 37.40 36.20
C ASP A 173 28.77 37.32 35.11
N GLN A 174 28.89 38.08 34.02
CA GLN A 174 27.98 37.99 32.86
C GLN A 174 28.10 36.65 32.12
N VAL A 175 29.32 36.11 31.98
CA VAL A 175 29.52 34.80 31.34
C VAL A 175 28.92 33.68 32.18
N LEU A 176 29.11 33.73 33.51
CA LEU A 176 28.50 32.77 34.43
C LEU A 176 26.96 32.87 34.39
N GLU A 177 26.40 34.08 34.35
CA GLU A 177 24.96 34.29 34.19
C GLU A 177 24.45 33.73 32.87
N SER A 178 25.13 33.98 31.75
CA SER A 178 24.79 33.42 30.44
C SER A 178 24.85 31.89 30.41
N LEU A 179 25.89 31.26 30.96
CA LEU A 179 25.99 29.80 31.06
C LEU A 179 24.85 29.21 31.90
N HIS A 180 24.52 29.89 33.00
CA HIS A 180 23.43 29.49 33.88
C HIS A 180 22.07 29.62 33.20
N GLU A 181 21.81 30.71 32.46
CA GLU A 181 20.60 30.89 31.65
C GLU A 181 20.48 29.81 30.55
N ASP A 182 21.56 29.56 29.80
CA ASP A 182 21.63 28.52 28.77
C ASP A 182 21.34 27.13 29.34
N TYR A 183 21.83 26.84 30.55
CA TYR A 183 21.56 25.59 31.25
C TYR A 183 20.06 25.47 31.62
N PHE A 184 19.46 26.54 32.15
CA PHE A 184 18.03 26.57 32.51
C PHE A 184 17.08 26.71 31.32
N ALA A 185 17.58 27.00 30.13
CA ALA A 185 16.82 26.86 28.89
C ALA A 185 16.54 25.37 28.58
N ILE A 186 17.45 24.47 28.98
CA ILE A 186 17.37 23.04 28.70
C ILE A 186 16.57 22.28 29.75
N THR A 187 16.85 22.51 31.04
CA THR A 187 16.28 21.70 32.14
C THR A 187 15.82 22.56 33.30
N ARG A 188 14.82 22.09 34.04
CA ARG A 188 14.38 22.73 35.30
C ARG A 188 15.25 22.37 36.51
N GLU A 189 15.99 21.26 36.44
CA GLU A 189 16.83 20.75 37.54
C GLU A 189 17.97 21.71 37.86
N ASN A 190 18.18 22.04 39.13
CA ASN A 190 19.20 22.99 39.56
C ASN A 190 20.25 22.34 40.48
N PRO A 191 21.46 22.02 39.98
CA PRO A 191 22.55 21.48 40.80
C PRO A 191 23.03 22.43 41.89
N TRP A 192 22.84 23.74 41.72
CA TRP A 192 23.37 24.80 42.59
C TRP A 192 22.34 25.36 43.56
N GLY A 193 21.16 24.73 43.69
CA GLY A 193 20.12 25.23 44.59
C GLY A 193 18.79 24.49 44.45
N LYS A 194 17.70 25.26 44.41
CA LYS A 194 16.34 24.70 44.23
C LYS A 194 15.98 24.66 42.75
N ASP A 195 15.32 23.58 42.36
CA ASP A 195 14.79 23.40 41.00
C ASP A 195 13.83 24.52 40.60
N LYS A 196 13.79 24.80 39.29
CA LYS A 196 12.83 25.74 38.72
C LYS A 196 11.44 25.09 38.68
N ALA A 197 10.42 25.91 38.90
CA ALA A 197 9.03 25.43 38.93
C ALA A 197 8.48 25.05 37.55
N ARG A 198 8.92 25.73 36.48
CA ARG A 198 8.46 25.49 35.11
C ARG A 198 9.31 24.42 34.44
N GLU A 199 8.65 23.51 33.74
CA GLU A 199 9.28 22.58 32.81
C GLU A 199 9.99 23.33 31.69
N ARG A 200 11.06 22.72 31.17
CA ARG A 200 11.90 23.24 30.09
C ARG A 200 11.92 22.26 28.93
N GLU A 201 12.67 22.60 27.89
CA GLU A 201 12.71 21.83 26.64
C GLU A 201 12.94 20.32 26.87
N LEU A 202 13.84 19.94 27.79
CA LEU A 202 14.12 18.54 28.06
C LEU A 202 12.94 17.80 28.72
N GLU A 203 12.24 18.43 29.67
CA GLU A 203 11.09 17.81 30.34
C GLU A 203 9.87 17.72 29.40
N GLU A 204 9.61 18.77 28.62
CA GLU A 204 8.56 18.80 27.60
C GLU A 204 8.81 17.71 26.53
N LEU A 205 10.05 17.61 26.06
CA LEU A 205 10.45 16.59 25.08
C LEU A 205 10.29 15.17 25.63
N ARG A 206 10.68 14.94 26.89
CA ARG A 206 10.50 13.64 27.56
C ARG A 206 9.02 13.26 27.71
N SER A 207 8.16 14.23 28.05
CA SER A 207 6.72 14.02 28.09
C SER A 207 6.20 13.62 26.71
N ARG A 208 6.63 14.34 25.67
CA ARG A 208 6.24 14.06 24.28
C ARG A 208 6.73 12.69 23.78
N LEU A 209 7.96 12.31 24.10
CA LEU A 209 8.49 10.98 23.80
C LEU A 209 7.66 9.88 24.45
N LYS A 210 7.25 10.06 25.71
CA LYS A 210 6.40 9.11 26.42
C LYS A 210 5.03 8.97 25.77
N GLU A 211 4.40 10.09 25.37
CA GLU A 211 3.14 10.06 24.61
C GLU A 211 3.30 9.31 23.28
N LEU A 212 4.33 9.63 22.50
CA LEU A 212 4.61 8.98 21.22
C LEU A 212 4.91 7.49 21.38
N GLU A 213 5.60 7.09 22.45
CA GLU A 213 5.84 5.69 22.75
C GLU A 213 4.53 4.94 22.99
N THR A 214 3.59 5.51 23.74
CA THR A 214 2.27 4.90 23.95
C THR A 214 1.48 4.78 22.65
N LEU A 215 1.46 5.85 21.84
CA LEU A 215 0.78 5.83 20.54
C LEU A 215 1.41 4.82 19.57
N TRP A 216 2.74 4.70 19.58
CA TRP A 216 3.46 3.76 18.74
C TRP A 216 3.20 2.31 19.16
N THR A 217 3.18 2.01 20.46
CA THR A 217 2.85 0.67 20.95
C THR A 217 1.43 0.27 20.57
N ASP A 218 0.47 1.20 20.72
CA ASP A 218 -0.93 0.96 20.38
C ASP A 218 -1.08 0.76 18.86
N GLY A 219 -0.52 1.64 18.05
CA GLY A 219 -0.55 1.53 16.58
C GLY A 219 0.11 0.24 16.07
N ARG A 220 1.25 -0.16 16.65
CA ARG A 220 1.90 -1.43 16.33
C ARG A 220 1.02 -2.63 16.69
N SER A 221 0.32 -2.59 17.83
CA SER A 221 -0.57 -3.68 18.24
C SER A 221 -1.75 -3.86 17.27
N HIS A 222 -2.34 -2.74 16.81
CA HIS A 222 -3.41 -2.76 15.80
C HIS A 222 -2.93 -3.30 14.46
N PHE A 223 -1.73 -2.91 14.01
CA PHE A 223 -1.16 -3.41 12.76
C PHE A 223 -0.96 -4.94 12.80
N VAL A 224 -0.41 -5.48 13.90
CA VAL A 224 -0.23 -6.93 14.07
C VAL A 224 -1.58 -7.66 14.14
N GLU A 225 -2.59 -7.08 14.80
CA GLU A 225 -3.93 -7.65 14.83
C GLU A 225 -4.59 -7.64 13.45
N GLU A 226 -4.43 -6.56 12.67
CA GLU A 226 -4.95 -6.46 11.31
C GLU A 226 -4.32 -7.53 10.40
N GLU A 227 -3.00 -7.70 10.45
CA GLU A 227 -2.31 -8.71 9.65
C GLU A 227 -2.78 -10.12 10.01
N ARG A 228 -2.96 -10.41 11.30
CA ARG A 228 -3.51 -11.68 11.78
C ARG A 228 -4.94 -11.92 11.28
N LEU A 229 -5.81 -10.91 11.35
CA LEU A 229 -7.18 -11.00 10.84
C LEU A 229 -7.20 -11.20 9.32
N GLN A 230 -6.30 -10.54 8.60
CA GLN A 230 -6.19 -10.69 7.15
C GLN A 230 -5.78 -12.12 6.76
N GLN A 231 -4.85 -12.75 7.49
CA GLN A 231 -4.49 -14.15 7.30
C GLN A 231 -5.66 -15.10 7.61
N GLN A 232 -6.40 -14.85 8.70
CA GLN A 232 -7.58 -15.65 9.07
C GLN A 232 -8.69 -15.54 8.02
N ILE A 233 -8.99 -14.32 7.55
CA ILE A 233 -9.97 -14.08 6.49
C ILE A 233 -9.57 -14.80 5.19
N ALA A 234 -8.28 -14.76 4.83
CA ALA A 234 -7.79 -15.46 3.64
C ALA A 234 -7.96 -16.98 3.76
N ALA A 235 -7.65 -17.56 4.92
CA ALA A 235 -7.84 -18.98 5.19
C ALA A 235 -9.32 -19.40 5.10
N VAL A 236 -10.21 -18.66 5.78
CA VAL A 236 -11.66 -18.93 5.78
C VAL A 236 -12.25 -18.76 4.37
N ARG A 237 -11.80 -17.77 3.59
CA ARG A 237 -12.20 -17.62 2.18
C ARG A 237 -11.78 -18.83 1.35
N GLY A 238 -10.56 -19.34 1.55
CA GLY A 238 -10.07 -20.55 0.92
C GLY A 238 -10.97 -21.76 1.21
N GLU A 239 -11.23 -22.02 2.49
CA GLU A 239 -12.14 -23.10 2.92
C GLU A 239 -13.54 -22.95 2.33
N LEU A 240 -14.08 -21.73 2.32
CA LEU A 240 -15.40 -21.45 1.75
C LEU A 240 -15.44 -21.75 0.25
N THR A 241 -14.40 -21.38 -0.50
CA THR A 241 -14.33 -21.69 -1.95
C THR A 241 -14.26 -23.18 -2.21
N GLU A 242 -13.51 -23.94 -1.39
CA GLU A 242 -13.42 -25.39 -1.49
C GLU A 242 -14.77 -26.05 -1.20
N LYS A 243 -15.41 -25.71 -0.07
CA LYS A 243 -16.72 -26.24 0.30
C LYS A 243 -17.80 -25.92 -0.74
N LYS A 244 -17.82 -24.70 -1.29
CA LYS A 244 -18.74 -24.31 -2.38
C LYS A 244 -18.50 -25.11 -3.66
N GLY A 245 -17.23 -25.40 -3.97
CA GLY A 245 -16.86 -26.29 -5.08
C GLY A 245 -17.41 -27.71 -4.88
N GLN A 246 -17.16 -28.30 -3.72
CA GLN A 246 -17.67 -29.63 -3.35
C GLN A 246 -19.20 -29.70 -3.39
N LEU A 247 -19.90 -28.66 -2.90
CA LEU A 247 -21.36 -28.58 -2.97
C LEU A 247 -21.86 -28.55 -4.42
N ALA A 248 -21.23 -27.74 -5.28
CA ALA A 248 -21.60 -27.64 -6.69
C ALA A 248 -21.37 -28.95 -7.44
N GLU A 249 -20.25 -29.64 -7.18
CA GLU A 249 -19.97 -30.97 -7.71
C GLU A 249 -20.99 -32.01 -7.23
N GLY A 250 -21.28 -32.02 -5.92
CA GLY A 250 -22.26 -32.92 -5.32
C GLY A 250 -23.68 -32.70 -5.87
N LYS A 251 -24.13 -31.45 -6.05
CA LYS A 251 -25.43 -31.13 -6.68
C LYS A 251 -25.52 -31.62 -8.11
N ARG A 252 -24.50 -31.33 -8.93
CA ARG A 252 -24.43 -31.81 -10.34
C ARG A 252 -24.46 -33.34 -10.41
N TYR A 253 -23.79 -34.00 -9.48
CA TYR A 253 -23.78 -35.46 -9.40
C TYR A 253 -25.18 -36.02 -9.06
N LEU A 254 -25.88 -35.46 -8.07
CA LEU A 254 -27.25 -35.89 -7.75
C LEU A 254 -28.24 -35.63 -8.88
N GLU A 255 -28.14 -34.49 -9.57
CA GLU A 255 -28.94 -34.19 -10.76
C GLU A 255 -28.69 -35.21 -11.88
N TRP A 256 -27.42 -35.59 -12.09
CA TRP A 256 -27.05 -36.63 -13.03
C TRP A 256 -27.64 -37.99 -12.62
N VAL A 257 -27.53 -38.42 -11.36
CA VAL A 257 -28.11 -39.68 -10.87
C VAL A 257 -29.63 -39.73 -11.09
N ARG A 258 -30.35 -38.66 -10.73
CA ARG A 258 -31.81 -38.57 -10.94
C ARG A 258 -32.18 -38.69 -12.43
N ARG A 259 -31.40 -38.05 -13.30
CA ARG A 259 -31.58 -38.14 -14.75
C ARG A 259 -31.32 -39.55 -15.28
N GLN A 260 -30.32 -40.27 -14.75
CA GLN A 260 -30.04 -41.65 -15.14
C GLN A 260 -31.20 -42.58 -14.78
N TRP A 261 -31.79 -42.45 -13.59
CA TRP A 261 -32.97 -43.26 -13.24
C TRP A 261 -34.18 -42.97 -14.13
N GLN A 262 -34.43 -41.71 -14.48
CA GLN A 262 -35.50 -41.38 -15.45
C GLN A 262 -35.25 -41.99 -16.83
N LEU A 263 -33.99 -42.13 -17.23
CA LEU A 263 -33.62 -42.80 -18.49
C LEU A 263 -33.74 -44.33 -18.37
N GLU A 264 -33.40 -44.92 -17.22
CA GLU A 264 -33.60 -46.35 -16.94
C GLU A 264 -35.09 -46.72 -16.94
N GLU A 265 -35.94 -45.92 -16.29
CA GLU A 265 -37.39 -46.14 -16.29
C GLU A 265 -37.96 -46.11 -17.71
N LYS A 266 -37.58 -45.10 -18.52
CA LYS A 266 -37.97 -45.00 -19.93
C LYS A 266 -37.45 -46.15 -20.79
N GLU A 267 -36.23 -46.62 -20.53
CA GLU A 267 -35.68 -47.80 -21.22
C GLU A 267 -36.51 -49.05 -20.89
N THR A 268 -36.86 -49.27 -19.62
CA THR A 268 -37.68 -50.42 -19.25
C THR A 268 -39.08 -50.37 -19.85
N SER A 269 -39.69 -49.19 -20.00
CA SER A 269 -40.98 -49.06 -20.68
C SER A 269 -40.86 -49.31 -22.18
N LEU A 270 -39.88 -48.70 -22.85
CA LEU A 270 -39.63 -48.90 -24.29
C LEU A 270 -39.27 -50.34 -24.62
N GLN A 271 -38.51 -51.02 -23.76
CA GLN A 271 -38.16 -52.43 -23.94
C GLN A 271 -39.40 -53.34 -23.82
N LYS A 272 -40.35 -53.02 -22.92
CA LYS A 272 -41.63 -53.73 -22.84
C LYS A 272 -42.45 -53.53 -24.11
N ASP A 273 -42.54 -52.29 -24.59
CA ASP A 273 -43.28 -51.96 -25.82
C ASP A 273 -42.67 -52.62 -27.05
N TYR A 274 -41.34 -52.58 -27.20
CA TYR A 274 -40.61 -53.27 -28.27
C TYR A 274 -40.87 -54.78 -28.26
N SER A 275 -40.81 -55.43 -27.09
CA SER A 275 -41.07 -56.87 -26.95
C SER A 275 -42.52 -57.26 -27.29
N ARG A 276 -43.47 -56.34 -27.10
CA ARG A 276 -44.89 -56.55 -27.44
C ARG A 276 -45.10 -56.51 -28.95
N VAL A 277 -44.55 -55.49 -29.61
CA VAL A 277 -44.64 -55.32 -31.07
C VAL A 277 -43.99 -56.49 -31.81
N GLN A 278 -42.82 -56.95 -31.35
CA GLN A 278 -42.11 -58.09 -31.93
C GLN A 278 -42.94 -59.39 -31.90
N LYS A 279 -43.71 -59.64 -30.83
CA LYS A 279 -44.58 -60.83 -30.72
C LYS A 279 -45.78 -60.79 -31.67
N VAL A 280 -46.26 -59.59 -32.01
CA VAL A 280 -47.37 -59.41 -32.97
C VAL A 280 -46.85 -59.58 -34.39
N ALA A 281 -45.68 -59.01 -34.70
CA ALA A 281 -45.03 -59.16 -36.00
C ALA A 281 -44.82 -60.63 -36.39
N GLY A 282 -44.26 -61.45 -35.49
CA GLY A 282 -44.02 -62.88 -35.78
C GLY A 282 -45.28 -63.69 -36.08
N LYS A 283 -46.43 -63.36 -35.46
CA LYS A 283 -47.71 -64.06 -35.73
C LYS A 283 -48.31 -63.73 -37.09
N VAL A 284 -48.05 -62.53 -37.61
CA VAL A 284 -48.53 -62.12 -38.94
C VAL A 284 -47.71 -62.82 -40.03
N GLU A 285 -46.40 -62.98 -39.82
CA GLU A 285 -45.52 -63.72 -40.73
C GLU A 285 -45.95 -65.20 -40.85
N ASP A 286 -46.22 -65.88 -39.72
CA ASP A 286 -46.64 -67.29 -39.71
C ASP A 286 -47.95 -67.54 -40.50
N LEU A 287 -48.94 -66.66 -40.38
CA LEU A 287 -50.24 -66.80 -41.05
C LEU A 287 -50.18 -66.51 -42.57
N GLN A 288 -49.21 -65.71 -43.00
CA GLN A 288 -49.00 -65.42 -44.43
C GLN A 288 -48.39 -66.63 -45.16
N GLU A 289 -47.48 -67.36 -44.52
CA GLU A 289 -46.90 -68.59 -45.10
C GLU A 289 -47.97 -69.68 -45.29
N GLU A 290 -48.87 -69.86 -44.33
CA GLU A 290 -49.94 -70.88 -44.39
C GLU A 290 -50.93 -70.65 -45.55
N LEU A 291 -51.23 -69.38 -45.86
CA LEU A 291 -52.13 -69.00 -46.95
C LEU A 291 -51.55 -69.31 -48.34
N ILE A 292 -50.25 -69.08 -48.53
CA ILE A 292 -49.54 -69.34 -49.79
C ILE A 292 -49.56 -70.85 -50.13
N ASP A 293 -49.42 -71.71 -49.12
CA ASP A 293 -49.40 -73.17 -49.34
C ASP A 293 -50.79 -73.75 -49.64
N LEU A 294 -51.85 -73.21 -49.04
CA LEU A 294 -53.22 -73.66 -49.33
C LEU A 294 -53.70 -73.29 -50.74
N GLN A 295 -53.30 -72.13 -51.26
CA GLN A 295 -53.62 -71.72 -52.63
C GLN A 295 -52.97 -72.63 -53.69
N LYS A 296 -51.74 -73.10 -53.45
CA LYS A 296 -51.07 -74.08 -54.35
C LYS A 296 -51.86 -75.39 -54.45
N ASN A 297 -52.39 -75.89 -53.34
CA ASN A 297 -53.12 -77.16 -53.31
C ASN A 297 -54.46 -77.13 -54.05
N LEU A 298 -55.12 -75.96 -54.16
CA LEU A 298 -56.38 -75.80 -54.89
C LEU A 298 -56.23 -75.99 -56.41
N THR A 299 -55.07 -75.63 -56.97
CA THR A 299 -54.82 -75.71 -58.42
C THR A 299 -54.66 -77.15 -58.94
N TYR A 300 -54.39 -78.13 -58.08
CA TYR A 300 -54.18 -79.54 -58.47
C TYR A 300 -55.46 -80.33 -58.77
N THR A 301 -56.67 -79.81 -58.47
CA THR A 301 -57.93 -80.58 -58.62
C THR A 301 -58.53 -80.60 -60.03
N GLY A 302 -57.98 -79.86 -60.99
CA GLY A 302 -58.39 -79.91 -62.41
C GLY A 302 -59.83 -79.50 -62.73
N LEU A 303 -60.54 -78.93 -61.77
CA LEU A 303 -61.91 -78.38 -61.88
C LEU A 303 -61.84 -76.84 -61.84
N PRO A 304 -62.76 -76.12 -62.52
CA PRO A 304 -62.85 -74.66 -62.42
C PRO A 304 -63.19 -74.23 -60.98
N VAL A 305 -62.71 -73.05 -60.57
CA VAL A 305 -62.90 -72.46 -59.22
C VAL A 305 -64.39 -72.27 -58.87
N GLU A 306 -65.26 -72.20 -59.89
CA GLU A 306 -66.71 -72.15 -59.75
C GLU A 306 -67.36 -73.30 -60.54
N ILE A 307 -68.08 -74.19 -59.84
CA ILE A 307 -68.75 -75.35 -60.45
C ILE A 307 -70.18 -74.96 -60.87
N PRO A 308 -70.61 -75.17 -62.14
CA PRO A 308 -71.99 -74.90 -62.58
C PRO A 308 -73.01 -75.84 -61.93
N GLU A 309 -74.17 -75.30 -61.50
CA GLU A 309 -75.22 -76.06 -60.79
C GLU A 309 -75.85 -77.22 -61.58
N SER A 310 -75.78 -77.20 -62.92
CA SER A 310 -76.37 -78.21 -63.80
C SER A 310 -75.52 -79.48 -63.99
N LEU A 311 -74.22 -79.42 -63.69
CA LEU A 311 -73.29 -80.53 -63.91
C LEU A 311 -73.62 -81.79 -63.09
N PRO A 312 -73.99 -81.71 -61.79
CA PRO A 312 -74.35 -82.89 -61.01
C PRO A 312 -75.63 -83.60 -61.50
N GLN A 313 -76.59 -82.85 -62.06
CA GLN A 313 -77.87 -83.37 -62.54
C GLN A 313 -77.73 -84.14 -63.88
N LEU A 314 -76.83 -83.69 -64.76
CA LEU A 314 -76.58 -84.35 -66.05
C LEU A 314 -75.81 -85.67 -65.89
N LEU A 315 -74.87 -85.72 -64.95
CA LEU A 315 -74.08 -86.93 -64.67
C LEU A 315 -74.93 -88.07 -64.12
N THR A 316 -75.96 -87.76 -63.32
CA THR A 316 -76.89 -88.76 -62.76
C THR A 316 -77.92 -89.26 -63.78
N GLY A 317 -78.38 -88.40 -64.70
CA GLY A 317 -79.30 -88.79 -65.79
C GLY A 317 -78.70 -89.77 -66.80
N ALA A 318 -77.41 -89.63 -67.12
CA ALA A 318 -76.70 -90.53 -68.05
C ALA A 318 -76.62 -91.99 -67.57
N GLU A 319 -76.63 -92.23 -66.26
CA GLU A 319 -76.52 -93.58 -65.69
C GLU A 319 -77.81 -94.39 -65.86
N VAL A 320 -78.97 -93.74 -65.75
CA VAL A 320 -80.28 -94.40 -65.84
C VAL A 320 -80.53 -94.96 -67.25
N ILE A 321 -80.25 -94.17 -68.28
CA ILE A 321 -80.48 -94.54 -69.69
C ILE A 321 -79.58 -95.72 -70.12
N ARG A 322 -78.35 -95.80 -69.59
CA ARG A 322 -77.44 -96.93 -69.88
C ARG A 322 -77.98 -98.28 -69.39
N LYS A 323 -78.67 -98.31 -68.24
CA LYS A 323 -79.23 -99.56 -67.68
C LYS A 323 -80.38 -100.10 -68.53
N GLU A 324 -81.20 -99.21 -69.12
CA GLU A 324 -82.35 -99.57 -69.95
C GLU A 324 -81.96 -100.12 -71.34
N LEU A 325 -80.83 -99.67 -71.88
CA LEU A 325 -80.30 -100.15 -73.16
C LEU A 325 -79.83 -101.61 -73.13
N ILE A 326 -79.33 -102.05 -71.97
CA ILE A 326 -78.82 -103.42 -71.77
C ILE A 326 -79.98 -104.43 -71.78
N THR A 327 -81.12 -104.11 -71.16
CA THR A 327 -82.27 -105.01 -71.05
C THR A 327 -82.96 -105.27 -72.39
N LEU A 328 -83.15 -104.24 -73.22
CA LEU A 328 -83.77 -104.37 -74.55
C LEU A 328 -82.94 -105.22 -75.52
N GLN A 329 -81.61 -105.26 -75.36
CA GLN A 329 -80.73 -106.04 -76.21
C GLN A 329 -80.85 -107.54 -75.97
N GLU A 330 -81.15 -107.96 -74.73
CA GLU A 330 -81.35 -109.36 -74.37
C GLU A 330 -82.65 -109.92 -74.98
N GLU A 331 -83.76 -109.19 -74.92
CA GLU A 331 -85.06 -109.61 -75.48
C GLU A 331 -84.98 -109.87 -77.00
N MET A 332 -84.28 -109.01 -77.74
CA MET A 332 -84.18 -109.11 -79.19
C MET A 332 -83.42 -110.36 -79.66
N THR A 333 -82.40 -110.79 -78.89
CA THR A 333 -81.62 -112.00 -79.21
C THR A 333 -82.41 -113.28 -78.98
N ARG A 334 -83.31 -113.30 -77.98
CA ARG A 334 -84.16 -114.45 -77.67
C ARG A 334 -85.14 -114.75 -78.81
N LEU A 335 -85.87 -113.75 -79.30
CA LEU A 335 -86.88 -113.93 -80.34
C LEU A 335 -86.30 -114.34 -81.71
N ARG A 336 -85.08 -113.90 -82.05
CA ARG A 336 -84.39 -114.34 -83.29
C ARG A 336 -84.08 -115.83 -83.28
N ARG A 337 -83.76 -116.38 -82.11
CA ARG A 337 -83.39 -117.79 -81.94
C ARG A 337 -84.59 -118.71 -82.23
N GLU A 338 -85.77 -118.38 -81.71
CA GLU A 338 -87.00 -119.18 -81.90
C GLU A 338 -87.43 -119.27 -83.38
N ARG A 339 -87.30 -118.17 -84.15
CA ARG A 339 -87.63 -118.17 -85.57
C ARG A 339 -86.72 -119.08 -86.41
N SER A 340 -85.46 -119.25 -86.02
CA SER A 340 -84.47 -120.01 -86.80
C SER A 340 -84.65 -121.55 -86.73
N LEU A 341 -85.38 -122.06 -85.74
CA LEU A 341 -85.53 -123.51 -85.51
C LEU A 341 -86.58 -124.20 -86.41
N LEU A 342 -87.40 -123.45 -87.16
CA LEU A 342 -88.44 -123.98 -88.06
C LEU A 342 -87.87 -124.20 -89.49
N GLY A 343 -87.58 -125.45 -89.90
CA GLY A 343 -87.01 -125.83 -91.23
C GLY A 343 -88.03 -126.01 -92.39
N GLU A 344 -87.55 -126.24 -93.63
CA GLU A 344 -88.37 -126.40 -94.85
C GLU A 344 -89.00 -127.81 -95.03
N ALA A 345 -90.19 -127.91 -95.61
CA ALA A 345 -90.92 -129.17 -95.76
C ALA A 345 -90.55 -129.92 -97.07
N PRO A 346 -90.11 -131.20 -97.03
CA PRO A 346 -89.72 -131.94 -98.24
C PRO A 346 -90.93 -132.44 -99.03
N TRP A 347 -91.02 -132.07 -100.30
CA TRP A 347 -92.14 -132.36 -101.21
C TRP A 347 -92.00 -133.71 -101.97
N ILE A 348 -90.79 -134.27 -102.01
CA ILE A 348 -90.44 -135.51 -102.73
C ILE A 348 -91.30 -136.73 -102.37
N PRO A 349 -91.67 -136.99 -101.09
CA PRO A 349 -92.44 -138.19 -100.73
C PRO A 349 -93.85 -138.22 -101.35
N ALA A 350 -94.48 -137.05 -101.51
CA ALA A 350 -95.82 -136.94 -102.08
C ALA A 350 -95.84 -137.27 -103.58
N VAL A 351 -94.77 -136.94 -104.30
CA VAL A 351 -94.60 -137.24 -105.74
C VAL A 351 -94.39 -138.75 -105.97
N ILE A 352 -93.55 -139.40 -105.16
CA ILE A 352 -93.29 -140.84 -105.27
C ILE A 352 -94.56 -141.65 -105.03
N LEU A 353 -95.34 -141.28 -103.99
CA LEU A 353 -96.56 -141.98 -103.62
C LEU A 353 -97.65 -141.85 -104.70
N SER A 354 -97.72 -140.71 -105.39
CA SER A 354 -98.71 -140.48 -106.44
C SER A 354 -98.41 -141.25 -107.74
N VAL A 355 -97.14 -141.43 -108.09
CA VAL A 355 -96.73 -142.28 -109.23
C VAL A 355 -97.02 -143.76 -108.99
N LEU A 356 -96.73 -144.27 -107.78
CA LEU A 356 -97.01 -145.67 -107.41
C LEU A 356 -98.49 -146.01 -107.51
N VAL A 357 -99.37 -145.10 -107.07
CA VAL A 357 -100.82 -145.27 -107.15
C VAL A 357 -101.31 -145.31 -108.60
N LEU A 358 -100.84 -144.39 -109.45
CA LEU A 358 -101.24 -144.35 -110.86
C LEU A 358 -100.77 -145.58 -111.65
N VAL A 359 -99.53 -146.03 -111.44
CA VAL A 359 -98.98 -147.22 -112.10
C VAL A 359 -99.69 -148.51 -111.64
N GLY A 360 -99.93 -148.66 -110.33
CA GLY A 360 -100.62 -149.82 -109.77
C GLY A 360 -102.04 -149.98 -110.33
N PHE A 361 -102.79 -148.88 -110.41
CA PHE A 361 -104.15 -148.90 -110.95
C PHE A 361 -104.21 -149.11 -112.48
N GLY A 362 -103.17 -148.72 -113.23
CA GLY A 362 -103.07 -148.98 -114.67
C GLY A 362 -102.86 -150.45 -115.03
N LEU A 363 -102.08 -151.19 -114.23
CA LEU A 363 -101.80 -152.63 -114.46
C LEU A 363 -102.98 -153.54 -114.14
N LEU A 364 -103.80 -153.19 -113.14
CA LEU A 364 -104.95 -153.99 -112.69
C LEU A 364 -106.14 -153.95 -113.66
N GLY A 365 -106.27 -152.90 -114.48
CA GLY A 365 -107.49 -152.61 -115.22
C GLY A 365 -107.67 -153.28 -116.59
N LYS A 366 -106.68 -154.00 -117.15
CA LYS A 366 -106.69 -154.48 -118.56
C LYS A 366 -107.37 -153.49 -119.55
N GLY A 367 -107.01 -152.21 -119.50
CA GLY A 367 -107.53 -151.18 -120.43
C GLY A 367 -108.93 -150.59 -120.09
N SER A 368 -109.53 -150.96 -118.96
CA SER A 368 -110.77 -150.34 -118.48
C SER A 368 -110.52 -148.93 -117.93
N THR A 369 -111.20 -147.93 -118.49
CA THR A 369 -111.09 -146.50 -118.12
C THR A 369 -111.46 -146.22 -116.66
N ASN A 370 -112.24 -147.09 -116.02
CA ASN A 370 -112.78 -146.85 -114.68
C ASN A 370 -111.71 -146.97 -113.58
N PHE A 371 -110.67 -147.80 -113.75
CA PHE A 371 -109.60 -147.96 -112.75
C PHE A 371 -108.62 -146.78 -112.74
N LEU A 372 -108.34 -146.17 -113.89
CA LEU A 372 -107.51 -144.96 -113.99
C LEU A 372 -108.17 -143.75 -113.31
N ALA A 373 -109.50 -143.63 -113.42
CA ALA A 373 -110.25 -142.59 -112.72
C ALA A 373 -110.12 -142.72 -111.19
N LEU A 374 -110.13 -143.95 -110.66
CA LEU A 374 -109.98 -144.19 -109.22
C LEU A 374 -108.57 -143.83 -108.71
N GLY A 375 -107.52 -144.16 -109.48
CA GLY A 375 -106.14 -143.78 -109.17
C GLY A 375 -105.95 -142.26 -109.14
N GLY A 376 -106.59 -141.53 -110.07
CA GLY A 376 -106.57 -140.07 -110.12
C GLY A 376 -107.16 -139.41 -108.86
N ILE A 377 -108.28 -139.92 -108.35
CA ILE A 377 -108.92 -139.39 -107.14
C ILE A 377 -107.98 -139.53 -105.92
N LEU A 378 -107.31 -140.68 -105.79
CA LEU A 378 -106.43 -140.93 -104.65
C LEU A 378 -105.19 -140.02 -104.67
N THR A 379 -104.67 -139.68 -105.85
CA THR A 379 -103.57 -138.71 -105.98
C THR A 379 -103.96 -137.28 -105.58
N VAL A 380 -105.21 -136.87 -105.81
CA VAL A 380 -105.71 -135.56 -105.35
C VAL A 380 -105.73 -135.48 -103.83
N PHE A 381 -106.10 -136.56 -103.14
CA PHE A 381 -106.09 -136.59 -101.67
C PHE A 381 -104.68 -136.47 -101.07
N ILE A 382 -103.68 -137.13 -101.66
CA ILE A 382 -102.28 -137.05 -101.20
C ILE A 382 -101.76 -135.61 -101.29
N TRP A 383 -102.05 -134.91 -102.39
CA TRP A 383 -101.67 -133.52 -102.57
C TRP A 383 -102.46 -132.55 -101.69
N GLY A 384 -103.75 -132.80 -101.46
CA GLY A 384 -104.56 -132.04 -100.52
C GLY A 384 -103.97 -132.05 -99.09
N PHE A 385 -103.51 -133.22 -98.63
CA PHE A 385 -102.88 -133.35 -97.30
C PHE A 385 -101.54 -132.61 -97.22
N PHE A 386 -100.72 -132.64 -98.27
CA PHE A 386 -99.43 -131.94 -98.29
C PHE A 386 -99.58 -130.42 -98.22
N ILE A 387 -100.52 -129.85 -98.99
CA ILE A 387 -100.77 -128.40 -99.03
C ILE A 387 -101.25 -127.89 -97.66
N PHE A 388 -102.11 -128.64 -96.97
CA PHE A 388 -102.61 -128.28 -95.64
C PHE A 388 -101.47 -128.15 -94.61
N ARG A 389 -100.49 -129.06 -94.64
CA ARG A 389 -99.32 -129.01 -93.74
C ARG A 389 -98.43 -127.79 -94.01
N LEU A 390 -98.28 -127.40 -95.28
CA LEU A 390 -97.45 -126.25 -95.68
C LEU A 390 -98.03 -124.92 -95.16
N MET A 391 -99.34 -124.74 -95.28
CA MET A 391 -100.03 -123.53 -94.80
C MET A 391 -99.85 -123.33 -93.29
N ARG A 392 -99.91 -124.41 -92.49
CA ARG A 392 -99.78 -124.34 -91.04
C ARG A 392 -98.39 -123.88 -90.58
N LEU A 393 -97.33 -124.32 -91.25
CA LEU A 393 -95.95 -123.90 -90.94
C LEU A 393 -95.71 -122.41 -91.25
N ASN A 394 -96.25 -121.92 -92.37
CA ASN A 394 -96.09 -120.51 -92.75
C ASN A 394 -96.84 -119.56 -91.81
N ALA A 395 -98.00 -119.95 -91.29
CA ALA A 395 -98.73 -119.14 -90.31
C ALA A 395 -97.93 -118.89 -89.02
N VAL A 396 -97.22 -119.91 -88.51
CA VAL A 396 -96.39 -119.79 -87.30
C VAL A 396 -95.18 -118.89 -87.52
N ARG A 397 -94.53 -118.97 -88.69
CA ARG A 397 -93.39 -118.08 -89.03
C ARG A 397 -93.80 -116.61 -89.12
N ALA A 398 -94.99 -116.31 -89.62
CA ALA A 398 -95.49 -114.93 -89.72
C ALA A 398 -95.70 -114.30 -88.34
N ALA A 399 -96.25 -115.04 -87.38
CA ALA A 399 -96.48 -114.56 -86.01
C ALA A 399 -95.17 -114.19 -85.28
N LEU A 400 -94.13 -115.02 -85.38
CA LEU A 400 -92.81 -114.75 -84.79
C LEU A 400 -92.08 -113.57 -85.46
N GLY A 401 -92.38 -113.29 -86.73
CA GLY A 401 -91.85 -112.11 -87.43
C GLY A 401 -92.34 -110.80 -86.82
N GLY A 402 -93.64 -110.70 -86.54
CA GLY A 402 -94.24 -109.46 -86.01
C GLY A 402 -93.74 -109.05 -84.62
N GLN A 403 -93.38 -110.01 -83.76
CA GLN A 403 -92.84 -109.71 -82.42
C GLN A 403 -91.40 -109.16 -82.47
N LEU A 404 -90.62 -109.55 -83.47
CA LEU A 404 -89.22 -109.11 -83.59
C LEU A 404 -89.12 -107.61 -83.94
N ASP A 405 -90.03 -107.13 -84.79
CA ASP A 405 -90.01 -105.76 -85.27
C ASP A 405 -90.35 -104.76 -84.15
N GLN A 406 -91.31 -105.11 -83.26
CA GLN A 406 -91.68 -104.26 -82.11
C GLN A 406 -90.51 -103.99 -81.15
N VAL A 407 -89.70 -105.01 -80.82
CA VAL A 407 -88.55 -104.86 -79.91
C VAL A 407 -87.44 -104.02 -80.56
N SER A 408 -87.27 -104.12 -81.87
CA SER A 408 -86.26 -103.33 -82.59
C SER A 408 -86.56 -101.82 -82.59
N GLN A 409 -87.84 -101.45 -82.65
CA GLN A 409 -88.27 -100.05 -82.67
C GLN A 409 -88.04 -99.37 -81.30
N ARG A 410 -88.33 -100.05 -80.19
CA ARG A 410 -88.05 -99.52 -78.83
C ARG A 410 -86.56 -99.26 -78.59
N ARG A 411 -85.69 -100.13 -79.10
CA ARG A 411 -84.22 -99.96 -78.95
C ARG A 411 -83.70 -98.71 -79.64
N SER A 412 -84.26 -98.32 -80.80
CA SER A 412 -83.85 -97.09 -81.48
C SER A 412 -84.24 -95.82 -80.71
N GLU A 413 -85.38 -95.84 -80.00
CA GLU A 413 -85.84 -94.69 -79.20
C GLU A 413 -84.89 -94.42 -78.03
N VAL A 414 -84.48 -95.46 -77.29
CA VAL A 414 -83.56 -95.30 -76.13
C VAL A 414 -82.15 -94.84 -76.54
N LEU A 415 -81.66 -95.26 -77.72
CA LEU A 415 -80.37 -94.78 -78.24
C LEU A 415 -80.41 -93.29 -78.60
N ALA A 416 -81.55 -92.76 -79.03
CA ALA A 416 -81.71 -91.33 -79.32
C ALA A 416 -81.63 -90.50 -78.03
N SER A 417 -82.27 -90.94 -76.94
CA SER A 417 -82.23 -90.24 -75.65
C SER A 417 -80.83 -90.20 -75.00
N LEU A 418 -79.99 -91.23 -75.21
CA LEU A 418 -78.60 -91.22 -74.73
C LEU A 418 -77.75 -90.17 -75.46
N ALA A 419 -77.96 -89.99 -76.76
CA ALA A 419 -77.24 -89.00 -77.57
C ALA A 419 -77.54 -87.56 -77.12
N GLU A 420 -78.78 -87.26 -76.70
CA GLU A 420 -79.15 -85.94 -76.19
C GLU A 420 -78.38 -85.54 -74.92
N ILE A 421 -78.13 -86.49 -74.01
CA ILE A 421 -77.35 -86.22 -72.78
C ILE A 421 -75.87 -86.01 -73.10
N GLU A 422 -75.31 -86.79 -74.04
CA GLU A 422 -73.92 -86.63 -74.47
C GLU A 422 -73.68 -85.26 -75.16
N GLU A 423 -74.67 -84.75 -75.91
CA GLU A 423 -74.63 -83.42 -76.52
C GLU A 423 -74.67 -82.31 -75.43
N ALA A 424 -75.50 -82.45 -74.40
CA ALA A 424 -75.62 -81.47 -73.32
C ALA A 424 -74.32 -81.30 -72.51
N VAL A 425 -73.56 -82.39 -72.29
CA VAL A 425 -72.27 -82.34 -71.59
C VAL A 425 -71.17 -81.69 -72.44
N ARG A 426 -71.18 -81.90 -73.77
CA ARG A 426 -70.26 -81.18 -74.69
C ARG A 426 -70.50 -79.68 -74.70
N CYS A 427 -71.76 -79.23 -74.62
CA CYS A 427 -72.09 -77.81 -74.55
C CYS A 427 -71.51 -77.09 -73.32
N LEU A 428 -71.21 -77.83 -72.24
CA LEU A 428 -70.53 -77.28 -71.05
C LEU A 428 -69.00 -77.20 -71.22
N GLY A 429 -68.45 -77.53 -72.39
CA GLY A 429 -67.01 -77.51 -72.66
C GLY A 429 -66.24 -78.65 -71.99
N LEU A 430 -66.96 -79.67 -71.49
CA LEU A 430 -66.39 -80.83 -70.79
C LEU A 430 -66.44 -82.06 -71.71
N PRO A 431 -65.47 -82.99 -71.59
CA PRO A 431 -65.40 -84.11 -72.50
C PRO A 431 -66.46 -85.17 -72.15
N ALA A 432 -67.36 -85.44 -73.09
CA ALA A 432 -68.57 -86.27 -72.92
C ALA A 432 -68.32 -87.78 -73.02
N SER A 433 -67.08 -88.23 -72.81
CA SER A 433 -66.75 -89.64 -72.79
C SER A 433 -67.37 -90.34 -71.58
N ALA A 434 -67.92 -91.53 -71.83
CA ALA A 434 -68.42 -92.46 -70.82
C ALA A 434 -67.52 -92.63 -69.58
N VAL A 435 -66.20 -92.54 -69.76
CA VAL A 435 -65.17 -92.80 -68.74
C VAL A 435 -64.77 -91.52 -67.99
N GLU A 436 -64.85 -90.36 -68.65
CA GLU A 436 -64.44 -89.08 -68.07
C GLU A 436 -65.53 -88.50 -67.17
N MET A 437 -66.80 -88.72 -67.52
CA MET A 437 -67.95 -88.39 -66.66
C MET A 437 -67.86 -89.07 -65.28
N VAL A 438 -67.31 -90.29 -65.20
CA VAL A 438 -67.12 -91.02 -63.93
C VAL A 438 -65.94 -90.48 -63.09
N LYS A 439 -64.91 -89.89 -63.72
CA LYS A 439 -63.77 -89.28 -62.99
C LYS A 439 -64.12 -87.92 -62.38
N MET A 440 -64.97 -87.16 -63.05
CA MET A 440 -65.42 -85.85 -62.57
C MET A 440 -66.24 -85.95 -61.28
N GLU A 441 -67.09 -86.98 -61.17
CA GLU A 441 -67.88 -87.24 -59.97
C GLU A 441 -67.03 -87.39 -58.70
N LYS A 442 -65.91 -88.15 -58.77
CA LYS A 442 -65.02 -88.38 -57.62
C LYS A 442 -64.16 -87.18 -57.20
N SER A 443 -64.00 -86.18 -58.05
CA SER A 443 -63.07 -85.05 -57.81
C SER A 443 -63.76 -83.83 -57.18
N LEU A 444 -65.08 -83.83 -57.15
CA LEU A 444 -65.91 -82.69 -56.76
C LEU A 444 -65.91 -82.42 -55.24
N ASP A 445 -65.79 -83.46 -54.42
CA ASP A 445 -65.79 -83.33 -52.95
C ASP A 445 -64.49 -82.73 -52.38
N ARG A 446 -63.33 -83.02 -52.99
CA ARG A 446 -62.03 -82.49 -52.54
C ARG A 446 -61.86 -80.99 -52.80
N HIS A 447 -62.48 -80.49 -53.86
CA HIS A 447 -62.40 -79.06 -54.21
C HIS A 447 -63.15 -78.19 -53.19
N ARG A 448 -64.32 -78.65 -52.71
CA ARG A 448 -65.15 -77.90 -51.75
C ARG A 448 -64.48 -77.66 -50.39
N SER A 449 -63.69 -78.61 -49.88
CA SER A 449 -63.04 -78.47 -48.56
C SER A 449 -61.89 -77.47 -48.54
N LEU A 450 -61.13 -77.35 -49.64
CA LEU A 450 -59.97 -76.45 -49.72
C LEU A 450 -60.39 -74.97 -49.76
N VAL A 451 -61.50 -74.65 -50.45
CA VAL A 451 -62.02 -73.28 -50.56
C VAL A 451 -62.47 -72.71 -49.20
N LEU A 452 -63.04 -73.56 -48.32
CA LEU A 452 -63.48 -73.13 -46.99
C LEU A 452 -62.30 -72.71 -46.09
N ARG A 453 -61.19 -73.45 -46.13
CA ARG A 453 -60.02 -73.17 -45.27
C ARG A 453 -59.29 -71.89 -45.68
N ILE A 454 -59.24 -71.58 -46.97
CA ILE A 454 -58.64 -70.32 -47.46
C ILE A 454 -59.40 -69.10 -46.91
N LYS A 455 -60.74 -69.14 -46.90
CA LYS A 455 -61.56 -68.05 -46.36
C LYS A 455 -61.36 -67.79 -44.86
N GLU A 456 -61.09 -68.83 -44.06
CA GLU A 456 -60.84 -68.67 -42.61
C GLU A 456 -59.55 -67.89 -42.34
N ILE A 457 -58.46 -68.20 -43.05
CA ILE A 457 -57.15 -67.55 -42.85
C ILE A 457 -57.17 -66.10 -43.35
N GLU A 458 -57.83 -65.83 -44.48
CA GLU A 458 -58.02 -64.46 -44.98
C GLU A 458 -58.74 -63.56 -43.96
N SER A 459 -59.74 -64.11 -43.24
CA SER A 459 -60.44 -63.36 -42.19
C SER A 459 -59.58 -63.09 -40.95
N ALA A 460 -58.68 -64.01 -40.59
CA ALA A 460 -57.76 -63.83 -39.45
C ALA A 460 -56.69 -62.76 -39.74
N LEU A 461 -56.17 -62.71 -40.97
CA LEU A 461 -55.21 -61.69 -41.40
C LEU A 461 -55.83 -60.29 -41.53
N GLN A 462 -57.15 -60.18 -41.66
CA GLN A 462 -57.86 -58.89 -41.75
C GLN A 462 -58.09 -58.22 -40.39
N VAL A 463 -58.08 -59.01 -39.30
CA VAL A 463 -58.25 -58.53 -37.91
C VAL A 463 -56.91 -58.10 -37.31
N LEU A 464 -55.79 -58.60 -37.83
CA LEU A 464 -54.44 -58.18 -37.46
C LEU A 464 -54.01 -57.01 -38.36
N ASP A 465 -53.47 -55.95 -37.78
CA ASP A 465 -53.06 -54.75 -38.51
C ASP A 465 -52.10 -55.08 -39.68
N HIS A 466 -52.14 -54.26 -40.74
CA HIS A 466 -51.35 -54.47 -41.94
C HIS A 466 -49.85 -54.60 -41.62
N PRO A 467 -49.11 -55.53 -42.25
CA PRO A 467 -47.70 -55.79 -41.94
C PRO A 467 -46.77 -54.56 -42.08
N GLU A 468 -47.16 -53.59 -42.90
CA GLU A 468 -46.42 -52.34 -43.09
C GLU A 468 -46.48 -51.39 -41.87
N SER A 469 -47.60 -51.35 -41.13
CA SER A 469 -47.71 -50.49 -39.94
C SER A 469 -46.90 -51.04 -38.77
N ILE A 470 -46.91 -52.37 -38.57
CA ILE A 470 -46.16 -53.04 -37.50
C ILE A 470 -44.63 -52.91 -37.73
N SER A 471 -44.16 -53.04 -38.98
CA SER A 471 -42.74 -52.81 -39.32
C SER A 471 -42.30 -51.35 -39.14
N GLY A 472 -43.21 -50.39 -39.36
CA GLY A 472 -42.98 -48.98 -39.10
C GLY A 472 -42.78 -48.68 -37.61
N GLU A 473 -43.66 -49.21 -36.77
CA GLU A 473 -43.59 -49.08 -35.31
C GLU A 473 -42.34 -49.72 -34.70
N GLU A 474 -41.91 -50.88 -35.22
CA GLU A 474 -40.68 -51.53 -34.78
C GLU A 474 -39.44 -50.65 -35.07
N LYS A 475 -39.38 -50.02 -36.25
CA LYS A 475 -38.28 -49.12 -36.63
C LYS A 475 -38.26 -47.84 -35.79
N THR A 476 -39.42 -47.27 -35.45
CA THR A 476 -39.47 -46.08 -34.57
C THR A 476 -38.99 -46.40 -33.17
N LEU A 477 -39.45 -47.52 -32.59
CA LEU A 477 -39.02 -47.97 -31.26
C LEU A 477 -37.52 -48.27 -31.21
N SER A 478 -36.97 -48.94 -32.24
CA SER A 478 -35.52 -49.22 -32.31
C SER A 478 -34.67 -47.94 -32.35
N ARG A 479 -35.11 -46.91 -33.07
CA ARG A 479 -34.43 -45.60 -33.13
C ARG A 479 -34.50 -44.86 -31.78
N GLU A 480 -35.64 -44.91 -31.09
CA GLU A 480 -35.79 -44.29 -29.77
C GLU A 480 -34.91 -44.97 -28.72
N MET A 481 -34.76 -46.29 -28.78
CA MET A 481 -33.82 -47.04 -27.94
C MET A 481 -32.36 -46.62 -28.20
N ALA A 482 -31.96 -46.44 -29.46
CA ALA A 482 -30.60 -45.98 -29.79
C ALA A 482 -30.31 -44.56 -29.28
N VAL A 483 -31.26 -43.65 -29.40
CA VAL A 483 -31.15 -42.28 -28.88
C VAL A 483 -31.09 -42.26 -27.34
N LEU A 484 -31.81 -43.15 -26.66
CA LEU A 484 -31.71 -43.29 -25.21
C LEU A 484 -30.35 -43.82 -24.75
N ALA A 485 -29.78 -44.79 -25.47
CA ALA A 485 -28.45 -45.32 -25.17
C ALA A 485 -27.38 -44.22 -25.28
N GLU A 486 -27.44 -43.38 -26.31
CA GLU A 486 -26.54 -42.23 -26.48
C GLU A 486 -26.71 -41.21 -25.33
N ARG A 487 -27.96 -40.92 -24.93
CA ARG A 487 -28.26 -40.00 -23.81
C ARG A 487 -27.77 -40.50 -22.45
N LYS A 488 -27.66 -41.82 -22.25
CA LYS A 488 -27.12 -42.42 -21.02
C LYS A 488 -25.61 -42.22 -20.90
N GLU A 489 -24.87 -42.33 -22.00
CA GLU A 489 -23.41 -42.16 -22.03
C GLU A 489 -22.98 -40.67 -21.95
N MET A 490 -23.83 -39.75 -22.39
CA MET A 490 -23.55 -38.32 -22.30
C MET A 490 -23.45 -37.82 -20.85
N GLY A 491 -22.27 -37.27 -20.50
CA GLY A 491 -22.03 -36.59 -19.22
C GLY A 491 -21.71 -37.52 -18.05
N ARG A 492 -21.29 -38.76 -18.30
CA ARG A 492 -20.88 -39.72 -17.27
C ARG A 492 -19.62 -39.22 -16.50
N PRO A 493 -19.67 -39.10 -15.16
CA PRO A 493 -18.48 -38.79 -14.36
C PRO A 493 -17.43 -39.90 -14.45
N SER A 494 -16.15 -39.54 -14.37
CA SER A 494 -14.99 -40.43 -14.61
C SER A 494 -14.84 -41.60 -13.62
N ARG A 495 -15.62 -41.64 -12.53
CA ARG A 495 -15.74 -42.77 -11.59
C ARG A 495 -17.14 -42.79 -10.95
N ALA A 496 -18.18 -43.10 -11.73
CA ALA A 496 -19.54 -43.21 -11.21
C ALA A 496 -19.99 -44.68 -11.11
N GLU A 497 -20.06 -45.19 -9.88
CA GLU A 497 -21.07 -46.19 -9.53
C GLU A 497 -22.39 -45.45 -9.35
N ILE A 498 -23.44 -45.87 -10.07
CA ILE A 498 -24.76 -45.23 -9.94
C ILE A 498 -25.24 -45.50 -8.51
N LEU A 499 -25.51 -44.42 -7.76
CA LEU A 499 -26.04 -44.54 -6.40
C LEU A 499 -27.36 -45.31 -6.43
N ARG A 500 -27.64 -46.09 -5.38
CA ARG A 500 -28.95 -46.74 -5.25
C ARG A 500 -29.98 -45.74 -4.74
N PRO A 501 -31.29 -45.92 -5.05
CA PRO A 501 -32.36 -45.08 -4.51
C PRO A 501 -32.38 -44.97 -2.99
N GLU A 502 -31.96 -46.02 -2.29
CA GLU A 502 -31.88 -46.09 -0.82
C GLU A 502 -30.78 -45.19 -0.23
N ASP A 503 -29.71 -44.92 -0.98
CA ASP A 503 -28.56 -44.12 -0.53
C ASP A 503 -28.70 -42.62 -0.88
N LEU A 504 -29.75 -42.26 -1.64
CA LEU A 504 -30.02 -40.87 -2.05
C LEU A 504 -30.32 -39.94 -0.86
N PRO A 505 -31.16 -40.31 0.12
CA PRO A 505 -31.43 -39.46 1.28
C PRO A 505 -30.17 -39.19 2.09
N ASP A 506 -29.26 -40.16 2.18
CA ASP A 506 -27.98 -40.02 2.87
C ASP A 506 -27.06 -39.05 2.12
N ALA A 507 -26.98 -39.12 0.80
CA ALA A 507 -26.22 -38.17 -0.01
C ALA A 507 -26.79 -36.75 0.05
N GLU A 508 -28.12 -36.61 0.02
CA GLU A 508 -28.82 -35.33 0.21
C GLU A 508 -28.57 -34.75 1.60
N SER A 509 -28.58 -35.58 2.65
CA SER A 509 -28.28 -35.15 4.01
C SER A 509 -26.82 -34.68 4.16
N LYS A 510 -25.86 -35.32 3.47
CA LYS A 510 -24.46 -34.89 3.43
C LYS A 510 -24.32 -33.53 2.74
N LEU A 511 -25.03 -33.29 1.64
CA LEU A 511 -25.04 -31.98 1.00
C LEU A 511 -25.71 -30.92 1.87
N ALA A 512 -26.81 -31.24 2.57
CA ALA A 512 -27.47 -30.32 3.48
C ALA A 512 -26.57 -29.94 4.68
N ARG A 513 -25.80 -30.89 5.22
CA ARG A 513 -24.77 -30.60 6.23
C ARG A 513 -23.68 -29.69 5.68
N LEU A 514 -23.21 -29.95 4.45
CA LEU A 514 -22.22 -29.10 3.80
C LEU A 514 -22.76 -27.68 3.53
N GLU A 515 -24.04 -27.53 3.18
CA GLU A 515 -24.71 -26.24 3.06
C GLU A 515 -24.76 -25.49 4.40
N ALA A 516 -25.12 -26.18 5.48
CA ALA A 516 -25.10 -25.60 6.82
C ALA A 516 -23.67 -25.18 7.23
N ASP A 517 -22.66 -26.00 6.97
CA ASP A 517 -21.27 -25.68 7.24
C ASP A 517 -20.78 -24.48 6.41
N ILE A 518 -21.22 -24.36 5.15
CA ILE A 518 -20.95 -23.18 4.31
C ILE A 518 -21.56 -21.95 4.94
N THR A 519 -22.83 -21.99 5.38
CA THR A 519 -23.46 -20.83 6.03
C THR A 519 -22.76 -20.42 7.32
N ALA A 520 -22.36 -21.38 8.17
CA ALA A 520 -21.58 -21.08 9.38
C ALA A 520 -20.19 -20.48 9.07
N THR A 521 -19.56 -20.95 8.00
CA THR A 521 -18.27 -20.41 7.53
C THR A 521 -18.44 -18.99 6.98
N GLU A 522 -19.55 -18.69 6.29
CA GLU A 522 -19.90 -17.33 5.82
C GLU A 522 -20.17 -16.37 6.98
N GLU A 523 -20.86 -16.80 8.02
CA GLU A 523 -21.07 -16.02 9.25
C GLU A 523 -19.73 -15.68 9.92
N THR A 524 -18.86 -16.69 10.07
CA THR A 524 -17.50 -16.49 10.63
C THR A 524 -16.71 -15.48 9.79
N LEU A 525 -16.79 -15.57 8.45
CA LEU A 525 -16.13 -14.62 7.55
C LEU A 525 -16.65 -13.19 7.73
N LEU A 526 -17.96 -13.02 7.90
CA LEU A 526 -18.58 -11.72 8.16
C LEU A 526 -18.12 -11.13 9.49
N GLU A 527 -18.08 -11.92 10.56
CA GLU A 527 -17.58 -11.49 11.87
C GLU A 527 -16.11 -11.05 11.83
N LEU A 528 -15.25 -11.85 11.19
CA LEU A 528 -13.83 -11.50 11.02
C LEU A 528 -13.65 -10.24 10.19
N THR A 529 -14.44 -10.08 9.12
CA THR A 529 -14.40 -8.88 8.27
C THR A 529 -14.88 -7.64 9.03
N ARG A 530 -15.91 -7.77 9.89
CA ARG A 530 -16.37 -6.68 10.76
C ARG A 530 -15.29 -6.27 11.75
N ARG A 531 -14.67 -7.25 12.41
CA ARG A 531 -13.55 -7.00 13.34
C ARG A 531 -12.35 -6.34 12.65
N GLN A 532 -12.03 -6.74 11.41
CA GLN A 532 -10.99 -6.08 10.62
C GLN A 532 -11.33 -4.61 10.34
N ALA A 533 -12.60 -4.30 10.03
CA ALA A 533 -13.06 -2.93 9.81
C ALA A 533 -13.01 -2.10 11.10
N GLU A 534 -13.35 -2.69 12.26
CA GLU A 534 -13.23 -2.05 13.58
C GLU A 534 -11.76 -1.71 13.89
N VAL A 535 -10.83 -2.65 13.70
CA VAL A 535 -9.38 -2.44 13.91
C VAL A 535 -8.81 -1.41 12.94
N ARG A 536 -9.19 -1.45 11.65
CA ARG A 536 -8.78 -0.42 10.67
C ARG A 536 -9.34 0.96 10.98
N GLY A 537 -10.59 1.04 11.44
CA GLY A 537 -11.23 2.30 11.82
C GLY A 537 -10.60 2.92 13.06
N ALA A 538 -10.10 2.08 13.98
CA ALA A 538 -9.34 2.51 15.15
C ALA A 538 -7.86 2.86 14.80
N GLY A 539 -7.27 2.17 13.82
CA GLY A 539 -5.85 2.21 13.47
C GLY A 539 -5.46 3.23 12.38
N THR A 540 -5.94 4.47 12.44
CA THR A 540 -5.58 5.53 11.45
C THR A 540 -4.13 6.03 11.59
N ILE A 541 -3.37 5.50 12.55
CA ILE A 541 -2.06 5.99 12.93
C ILE A 541 -0.98 5.14 12.25
N ASP A 542 -0.21 5.75 11.36
CA ASP A 542 0.92 5.11 10.66
C ASP A 542 2.09 4.90 11.63
N PRO A 543 2.41 3.64 12.03
CA PRO A 543 3.48 3.37 12.99
C PRO A 543 4.87 3.79 12.49
N CYS A 544 5.09 3.84 11.17
CA CYS A 544 6.38 4.21 10.59
C CYS A 544 6.69 5.68 10.84
N ARG A 545 5.70 6.56 10.61
CA ARG A 545 5.84 8.01 10.85
C ARG A 545 6.07 8.32 12.33
N LEU A 546 5.37 7.62 13.22
CA LEU A 546 5.58 7.76 14.66
C LEU A 546 6.98 7.30 15.08
N ASP A 547 7.52 6.25 14.46
CA ASP A 547 8.87 5.78 14.78
C ASP A 547 9.94 6.77 14.31
N GLU A 548 9.79 7.35 13.11
CA GLU A 548 10.66 8.43 12.62
C GLU A 548 10.65 9.65 13.56
N GLU A 549 9.47 10.12 13.98
CA GLU A 549 9.34 11.21 14.95
C GLU A 549 10.02 10.86 16.28
N ARG A 550 9.77 9.64 16.81
CA ARG A 550 10.38 9.15 18.05
C ARG A 550 11.90 9.11 17.98
N VAL A 551 12.47 8.62 16.88
CA VAL A 551 13.92 8.57 16.68
C VAL A 551 14.50 9.99 16.68
N SER A 552 13.88 10.92 15.93
CA SER A 552 14.36 12.31 15.88
C SER A 552 14.31 13.01 17.25
N LEU A 553 13.26 12.77 18.04
CA LEU A 553 13.14 13.33 19.37
C LEU A 553 14.13 12.70 20.36
N ARG A 554 14.41 11.39 20.26
CA ARG A 554 15.45 10.74 21.08
C ARG A 554 16.84 11.26 20.77
N GLU A 555 17.15 11.52 19.50
CA GLU A 555 18.40 12.17 19.11
C GLU A 555 18.51 13.58 19.72
N ARG A 556 17.40 14.34 19.68
CA ARG A 556 17.33 15.66 20.32
C ARG A 556 17.48 15.56 21.83
N GLU A 557 16.87 14.58 22.51
CA GLU A 557 17.06 14.34 23.94
C GLU A 557 18.54 14.09 24.28
N CYS A 558 19.20 13.21 23.51
CA CYS A 558 20.62 12.89 23.73
C CYS A 558 21.50 14.13 23.53
N PHE A 559 21.21 14.95 22.53
CA PHE A 559 21.89 16.22 22.31
C PHE A 559 21.72 17.19 23.49
N LEU A 560 20.48 17.36 23.96
CA LEU A 560 20.18 18.25 25.09
C LEU A 560 20.84 17.77 26.39
N LEU A 561 20.87 16.46 26.66
CA LEU A 561 21.56 15.89 27.82
C LEU A 561 23.06 16.17 27.79
N ARG A 562 23.72 15.93 26.66
CA ARG A 562 25.15 16.23 26.51
C ARG A 562 25.43 17.72 26.68
N ARG A 563 24.57 18.58 26.11
CA ARG A 563 24.71 20.04 26.24
C ARG A 563 24.50 20.49 27.70
N LYS A 564 23.51 19.94 28.41
CA LYS A 564 23.26 20.18 29.83
C LYS A 564 24.48 19.85 30.67
N GLU A 565 25.06 18.66 30.49
CA GLU A 565 26.27 18.22 31.21
C GLU A 565 27.47 19.13 30.92
N ALA A 566 27.68 19.48 29.66
CA ALA A 566 28.77 20.37 29.26
C ALA A 566 28.64 21.77 29.86
N LEU A 567 27.41 22.33 29.88
CA LEU A 567 27.14 23.64 30.47
C LEU A 567 27.34 23.64 31.99
N ALA A 568 26.87 22.59 32.68
CA ALA A 568 27.09 22.45 34.13
C ALA A 568 28.58 22.38 34.46
N LEU A 569 29.33 21.54 33.73
CA LEU A 569 30.77 21.42 33.90
C LEU A 569 31.50 22.74 33.62
N ALA A 570 31.13 23.44 32.53
CA ALA A 570 31.71 24.73 32.19
C ALA A 570 31.45 25.78 33.27
N TYR A 571 30.21 25.83 33.79
CA TYR A 571 29.84 26.72 34.87
C TYR A 571 30.64 26.45 36.15
N ASP A 572 30.73 25.19 36.58
CA ASP A 572 31.47 24.82 37.80
C ASP A 572 32.96 25.11 37.70
N LEU A 573 33.58 24.77 36.55
CA LEU A 573 35.00 25.05 36.32
C LEU A 573 35.29 26.56 36.28
N LEU A 574 34.46 27.34 35.58
CA LEU A 574 34.65 28.78 35.50
C LEU A 574 34.42 29.44 36.85
N ARG A 575 33.36 29.05 37.57
CA ARG A 575 33.06 29.57 38.91
C ARG A 575 34.19 29.27 39.88
N GLY A 576 34.68 28.03 39.91
CA GLY A 576 35.82 27.64 40.74
C GLY A 576 37.08 28.44 40.41
N ALA A 577 37.41 28.58 39.12
CA ALA A 577 38.57 29.37 38.69
C ALA A 577 38.45 30.86 39.07
N VAL A 578 37.25 31.44 38.94
CA VAL A 578 36.96 32.83 39.33
C VAL A 578 37.10 33.01 40.84
N ASP A 579 36.57 32.10 41.64
CA ASP A 579 36.64 32.17 43.10
C ASP A 579 38.10 32.03 43.59
N ASP A 580 38.85 31.05 43.07
CA ASP A 580 40.28 30.85 43.37
C ASP A 580 41.13 32.08 42.99
N PHE A 581 40.84 32.66 41.82
CA PHE A 581 41.51 33.86 41.35
C PHE A 581 41.18 35.07 42.24
N ARG A 582 39.90 35.29 42.56
CA ARG A 582 39.43 36.38 43.43
C ARG A 582 40.11 36.30 44.78
N HIS A 583 40.14 35.13 45.41
CA HIS A 583 40.82 34.93 46.70
C HIS A 583 42.31 35.28 46.61
N THR A 584 43.03 34.68 45.67
CA THR A 584 44.49 34.89 45.54
C THR A 584 44.84 36.36 45.25
N TYR A 585 44.04 37.05 44.43
CA TYR A 585 44.32 38.42 44.04
C TYR A 585 43.93 39.43 45.14
N VAL A 586 42.74 39.30 45.72
CA VAL A 586 42.29 40.17 46.81
C VAL A 586 43.23 40.05 48.00
N ASP A 587 43.72 38.85 48.33
CA ASP A 587 44.69 38.65 49.41
C ASP A 587 46.02 39.35 49.14
N ARG A 588 46.54 39.28 47.90
CA ARG A 588 47.76 40.01 47.50
C ARG A 588 47.56 41.52 47.61
N PHE A 589 46.45 42.03 47.08
CA PHE A 589 46.11 43.45 47.11
C PHE A 589 45.94 43.96 48.55
N SER A 590 45.24 43.21 49.39
CA SER A 590 45.13 43.44 50.84
C SER A 590 46.49 43.46 51.53
N GLY A 591 47.40 42.57 51.16
CA GLY A 591 48.77 42.53 51.66
C GLY A 591 49.58 43.79 51.32
N GLU A 592 49.48 44.30 50.10
CA GLU A 592 50.15 45.54 49.68
C GLU A 592 49.64 46.78 50.43
N ILE A 593 48.32 46.86 50.61
CA ILE A 593 47.68 47.91 51.41
C ILE A 593 48.16 47.84 52.86
N GLY A 594 48.17 46.63 53.44
CA GLY A 594 48.66 46.37 54.79
C GLY A 594 50.12 46.79 54.99
N HIS A 595 51.00 46.48 54.03
CA HIS A 595 52.41 46.87 54.07
C HIS A 595 52.60 48.40 54.07
N SER A 596 51.87 49.10 53.20
CA SER A 596 51.92 50.56 53.10
C SER A 596 51.38 51.23 54.37
N LEU A 597 50.29 50.68 54.93
CA LEU A 597 49.70 51.14 56.19
C LEU A 597 50.60 50.91 57.39
N ALA A 598 51.24 49.75 57.49
CA ALA A 598 52.19 49.42 58.54
C ALA A 598 53.32 50.46 58.58
N PHE A 599 53.79 50.89 57.41
CA PHE A 599 54.81 51.93 57.30
C PHE A 599 54.30 53.31 57.80
N ILE A 600 53.15 53.78 57.33
CA ILE A 600 52.59 55.10 57.71
C ILE A 600 52.22 55.15 59.20
N THR A 601 51.74 54.03 59.74
CA THR A 601 51.14 53.96 61.08
C THR A 601 52.08 53.37 62.14
N ARG A 602 53.34 53.10 61.78
CA ARG A 602 54.37 52.46 62.64
C ARG A 602 53.89 51.14 63.23
N ASN A 603 53.45 50.22 62.35
CA ASN A 603 52.97 48.88 62.66
C ASN A 603 51.71 48.81 63.53
N ARG A 604 50.98 49.92 63.71
CA ARG A 604 49.68 49.91 64.42
C ARG A 604 48.61 49.15 63.65
N TYR A 605 48.60 49.32 62.32
CA TYR A 605 47.70 48.62 61.42
C TYR A 605 48.54 47.87 60.38
N GLN A 606 48.40 46.55 60.33
CA GLN A 606 49.23 45.68 59.49
C GLN A 606 48.43 44.88 58.48
N ALA A 607 47.19 44.53 58.80
CA ALA A 607 46.31 43.78 57.91
C ALA A 607 45.07 44.60 57.56
N VAL A 608 44.70 44.51 56.29
CA VAL A 608 43.48 45.09 55.72
C VAL A 608 42.72 44.00 54.98
N ARG A 609 41.41 44.01 55.12
CA ARG A 609 40.50 43.16 54.37
C ARG A 609 39.53 44.06 53.60
N LEU A 610 39.17 43.66 52.40
CA LEU A 610 38.13 44.30 51.62
C LEU A 610 36.89 43.41 51.68
N ASP A 611 35.73 44.02 51.85
CA ASP A 611 34.46 43.32 51.66
C ASP A 611 34.11 43.17 50.16
N ASP A 612 32.98 42.54 49.86
CA ASP A 612 32.54 42.32 48.47
C ASP A 612 32.30 43.63 47.69
N ASN A 613 32.07 44.73 48.41
CA ASN A 613 31.88 46.08 47.87
C ASN A 613 33.19 46.89 47.85
N PHE A 614 34.34 46.26 48.11
CA PHE A 614 35.65 46.92 48.20
C PHE A 614 35.78 47.95 49.33
N ASN A 615 34.93 47.89 50.36
CA ASN A 615 35.10 48.74 51.54
C ASN A 615 36.24 48.19 52.42
N PRO A 616 37.23 49.02 52.75
CA PRO A 616 38.34 48.60 53.59
C PRO A 616 37.93 48.41 55.05
N GLN A 617 38.35 47.29 55.62
CA GLN A 617 38.32 46.99 57.04
C GLN A 617 39.74 46.77 57.53
N VAL A 618 40.07 47.33 58.69
CA VAL A 618 41.42 47.26 59.25
C VAL A 618 41.40 46.37 60.49
N GLN A 619 42.42 45.53 60.63
CA GLN A 619 42.61 44.72 61.82
C GLN A 619 43.17 45.59 62.95
N VAL A 620 42.40 45.75 64.03
CA VAL A 620 42.79 46.54 65.21
C VAL A 620 43.39 45.64 66.30
N ARG A 621 42.94 44.39 66.39
CA ARG A 621 43.45 43.30 67.25
C ARG A 621 43.32 41.98 66.49
N GLU A 622 43.97 40.91 66.96
CA GLU A 622 43.99 39.60 66.27
C GLU A 622 42.59 39.15 65.79
N ASP A 623 41.54 39.29 66.61
CA ASP A 623 40.18 38.89 66.24
C ASP A 623 39.21 40.05 65.94
N LEU A 624 39.68 41.31 65.91
CA LEU A 624 38.80 42.47 65.75
C LEU A 624 39.09 43.25 64.47
N TRP A 625 38.19 43.11 63.50
CA TRP A 625 38.12 43.91 62.29
C TRP A 625 37.18 45.09 62.48
N GLN A 626 37.61 46.27 62.00
CA GLN A 626 36.82 47.49 62.13
C GLN A 626 36.73 48.21 60.78
N SER A 627 35.53 48.69 60.43
CA SER A 627 35.34 49.60 59.30
C SER A 627 36.20 50.85 59.48
N VAL A 628 36.80 51.33 58.38
CA VAL A 628 37.63 52.53 58.34
C VAL A 628 36.88 53.77 58.82
N GLU A 629 35.57 53.83 58.61
CA GLU A 629 34.69 54.91 59.06
C GLU A 629 34.73 55.14 60.58
N ARG A 630 35.10 54.11 61.36
CA ARG A 630 35.20 54.19 62.84
C ARG A 630 36.58 54.63 63.33
N LEU A 631 37.56 54.80 62.43
CA LEU A 631 38.91 55.25 62.76
C LEU A 631 38.97 56.78 62.90
N SER A 632 40.09 57.32 63.42
CA SER A 632 40.30 58.77 63.38
C SER A 632 40.50 59.27 61.95
N ARG A 633 40.13 60.54 61.65
CA ARG A 633 40.28 61.12 60.30
C ARG A 633 41.69 60.95 59.72
N GLY A 634 42.74 61.22 60.51
CA GLY A 634 44.12 61.00 60.04
C GLY A 634 44.53 59.52 59.90
N ALA A 635 43.76 58.56 60.43
CA ALA A 635 43.95 57.14 60.12
C ALA A 635 43.16 56.74 58.87
N GLN A 636 41.95 57.29 58.68
CA GLN A 636 41.17 57.12 57.46
C GLN A 636 41.97 57.60 56.23
N ASP A 637 42.53 58.81 56.29
CA ASP A 637 43.35 59.38 55.23
C ASP A 637 44.55 58.46 54.88
N ALA A 638 45.18 57.85 55.89
CA ALA A 638 46.29 56.91 55.69
C ALA A 638 45.85 55.60 55.02
N VAL A 639 44.68 55.06 55.37
CA VAL A 639 44.13 53.84 54.74
C VAL A 639 43.78 54.10 53.31
N PHE A 640 43.02 55.15 53.02
CA PHE A 640 42.64 55.48 51.66
C PHE A 640 43.84 55.84 50.78
N PHE A 641 44.85 56.52 51.34
CA PHE A 641 46.11 56.74 50.64
C PHE A 641 46.78 55.41 50.26
N ALA A 642 46.87 54.46 51.19
CA ALA A 642 47.46 53.14 50.93
C ALA A 642 46.66 52.34 49.88
N VAL A 643 45.32 52.39 49.94
CA VAL A 643 44.43 51.78 48.94
C VAL A 643 44.69 52.38 47.55
N ARG A 644 44.69 53.71 47.41
CA ARG A 644 44.92 54.37 46.12
C ARG A 644 46.32 54.15 45.57
N LEU A 645 47.33 54.09 46.45
CA LEU A 645 48.69 53.75 46.05
C LEU A 645 48.77 52.32 45.49
N ALA A 646 48.14 51.35 46.16
CA ALA A 646 48.05 49.98 45.66
C ALA A 646 47.26 49.91 44.33
N LEU A 647 46.11 50.60 44.24
CA LEU A 647 45.31 50.69 43.01
C LEU A 647 46.13 51.25 41.84
N THR A 648 46.93 52.30 42.07
CA THR A 648 47.80 52.86 41.04
C THR A 648 48.73 51.79 40.47
N ARG A 649 49.37 50.99 41.31
CA ARG A 649 50.32 49.96 40.85
C ARG A 649 49.66 48.90 39.98
N HIS A 650 48.44 48.48 40.33
CA HIS A 650 47.72 47.47 39.58
C HIS A 650 47.07 48.02 38.30
N LEU A 651 46.38 49.17 38.37
CA LEU A 651 45.62 49.72 37.25
C LEU A 651 46.50 50.25 36.12
N THR A 652 47.72 50.69 36.43
CA THR A 652 48.63 51.24 35.43
C THR A 652 49.42 50.17 34.68
N ARG A 653 49.20 48.86 34.95
CA ARG A 653 49.90 47.72 34.34
C ARG A 653 51.44 47.91 34.32
N SER A 654 52.00 48.28 35.48
CA SER A 654 53.44 48.61 35.63
C SER A 654 53.92 49.89 34.92
N ARG A 655 53.01 50.77 34.45
CA ARG A 655 53.38 52.10 33.97
C ARG A 655 53.53 53.05 35.15
N HIS A 656 54.67 53.71 35.23
CA HIS A 656 54.85 54.78 36.20
C HIS A 656 54.16 56.06 35.73
N LEU A 657 52.89 56.25 36.10
CA LEU A 657 52.13 57.47 35.82
C LEU A 657 52.37 58.54 36.90
N PRO A 658 52.21 59.83 36.58
CA PRO A 658 52.29 60.90 37.57
C PRO A 658 51.11 60.83 38.57
N LEU A 659 51.41 60.98 39.85
CA LEU A 659 50.41 61.08 40.92
C LEU A 659 50.12 62.55 41.24
N LEU A 660 48.85 62.87 41.43
CA LEU A 660 48.37 64.21 41.74
C LEU A 660 47.80 64.25 43.15
N LEU A 661 48.41 65.05 44.02
CA LEU A 661 48.02 65.15 45.42
C LEU A 661 47.60 66.57 45.75
N ASP A 662 46.35 66.79 46.11
CA ASP A 662 45.78 68.09 46.49
C ASP A 662 45.47 68.12 47.98
N ASP A 663 46.33 68.83 48.73
CA ASP A 663 46.31 68.93 50.20
C ASP A 663 46.01 67.57 50.91
N PRO A 664 46.75 66.48 50.60
CA PRO A 664 46.41 65.12 51.01
C PRO A 664 46.60 64.83 52.52
N PHE A 665 47.30 65.69 53.26
CA PHE A 665 47.82 65.36 54.60
C PHE A 665 47.36 66.30 55.72
N VAL A 666 46.30 67.07 55.51
CA VAL A 666 45.84 68.10 56.46
C VAL A 666 45.48 67.52 57.84
N HIS A 667 44.98 66.28 57.90
CA HIS A 667 44.59 65.64 59.17
C HIS A 667 45.66 64.72 59.77
N LEU A 668 46.86 64.64 59.18
CA LEU A 668 47.94 63.82 59.72
C LEU A 668 48.65 64.55 60.87
N ASP A 669 48.90 63.82 61.97
CA ASP A 669 49.78 64.30 63.03
C ASP A 669 51.23 64.42 62.53
N LYS A 670 52.06 65.19 63.24
CA LYS A 670 53.46 65.45 62.84
C LYS A 670 54.29 64.16 62.65
N VAL A 671 53.98 63.12 63.42
CA VAL A 671 54.71 61.85 63.39
C VAL A 671 54.35 61.06 62.13
N ARG A 672 53.05 60.92 61.84
CA ARG A 672 52.53 60.28 60.63
C ARG A 672 52.91 61.05 59.37
N LEU A 673 52.85 62.38 59.41
CA LEU A 673 53.29 63.23 58.29
C LEU A 673 54.76 62.95 57.95
N ALA A 674 55.64 62.81 58.95
CA ALA A 674 57.04 62.49 58.71
C ALA A 674 57.24 61.11 58.05
N GLU A 675 56.51 60.08 58.48
CA GLU A 675 56.59 58.75 57.83
C GLU A 675 55.95 58.76 56.44
N MET A 676 54.84 59.48 56.26
CA MET A 676 54.19 59.66 54.95
C MET A 676 55.13 60.35 53.96
N LEU A 677 55.85 61.38 54.38
CA LEU A 677 56.83 62.07 53.53
C LEU A 677 57.98 61.14 53.10
N LYS A 678 58.45 60.25 53.99
CA LYS A 678 59.43 59.21 53.61
C LYS A 678 58.84 58.21 52.60
N LEU A 679 57.55 57.87 52.74
CA LEU A 679 56.87 57.00 51.78
C LEU A 679 56.79 57.70 50.42
N LEU A 680 56.40 58.98 50.37
CA LEU A 680 56.37 59.77 49.15
C LEU A 680 57.75 59.88 48.49
N GLU A 681 58.83 60.01 49.27
CA GLU A 681 60.20 59.99 48.74
C GLU A 681 60.58 58.65 48.10
N ARG A 682 60.03 57.51 48.58
CA ARG A 682 60.20 56.21 47.92
C ARG A 682 59.35 56.12 46.67
N VAL A 683 58.08 56.50 46.76
CA VAL A 683 57.16 56.49 45.62
C VAL A 683 57.64 57.42 44.51
N SER A 684 58.33 58.52 44.84
CA SER A 684 58.85 59.48 43.86
C SER A 684 60.00 58.96 43.00
N GLN A 685 60.62 57.84 43.41
CA GLN A 685 61.63 57.14 42.60
C GLN A 685 61.00 56.41 41.41
N GLU A 686 59.76 55.95 41.60
CA GLU A 686 58.99 55.25 40.59
C GLU A 686 58.10 56.23 39.83
N HIS A 687 57.33 57.08 40.54
CA HIS A 687 56.31 57.96 39.99
C HIS A 687 56.69 59.44 40.11
N GLN A 688 56.30 60.28 39.14
CA GLN A 688 56.34 61.72 39.34
C GLN A 688 55.23 62.13 40.33
N LEU A 689 55.54 62.97 41.32
CA LEU A 689 54.56 63.48 42.27
C LEU A 689 54.30 64.96 41.99
N LEU A 690 53.04 65.32 41.80
CA LEU A 690 52.54 66.69 41.68
C LEU A 690 51.74 67.02 42.94
N LEU A 691 52.39 67.66 43.90
CA LEU A 691 51.82 68.02 45.20
C LEU A 691 51.32 69.47 45.16
N PHE A 692 50.02 69.67 45.27
CA PHE A 692 49.38 70.96 45.41
C PHE A 692 49.13 71.20 46.89
N SER A 693 49.72 72.26 47.46
CA SER A 693 49.50 72.59 48.86
C SER A 693 49.71 74.06 49.17
N HIS A 694 49.12 74.52 50.27
CA HIS A 694 49.40 75.82 50.88
C HIS A 694 50.24 75.71 52.17
N SER A 695 50.66 74.51 52.56
CA SER A 695 51.36 74.29 53.83
C SER A 695 52.80 74.82 53.82
N GLU A 696 53.11 75.72 54.76
CA GLU A 696 54.49 76.19 55.01
C GLU A 696 55.43 75.04 55.39
N THR A 697 54.92 74.01 56.09
CA THR A 697 55.74 72.85 56.48
C THR A 697 56.23 72.05 55.28
N LEU A 698 55.39 71.91 54.25
CA LEU A 698 55.75 71.24 53.00
C LEU A 698 56.69 72.10 52.18
N LEU A 699 56.52 73.42 52.20
CA LEU A 699 57.43 74.37 51.55
C LEU A 699 58.84 74.28 52.15
N HIS A 700 58.98 74.34 53.47
CA HIS A 700 60.27 74.21 54.13
C HIS A 700 60.90 72.82 53.86
N ARG A 701 60.08 71.75 53.84
CA ARG A 701 60.57 70.40 53.48
C ARG A 701 61.06 70.34 52.04
N ALA A 702 60.33 70.96 51.12
CA ALA A 702 60.67 71.03 49.70
C ALA A 702 62.01 71.72 49.47
N GLU A 703 62.24 72.85 50.14
CA GLU A 703 63.52 73.59 50.09
C GLU A 703 64.67 72.74 50.61
N LYS A 704 64.48 72.05 51.74
CA LYS A 704 65.52 71.19 52.34
C LYS A 704 65.84 69.95 51.49
N SER A 705 64.83 69.39 50.83
CA SER A 705 64.92 68.10 50.13
C SER A 705 65.14 68.25 48.62
N GLY A 706 65.26 69.50 48.13
CA GLY A 706 65.53 69.79 46.72
C GLY A 706 64.34 69.53 45.78
N TRP A 707 63.11 69.61 46.28
CA TRP A 707 61.93 69.42 45.43
C TRP A 707 61.76 70.60 44.45
N ARG A 708 61.10 70.35 43.31
CA ARG A 708 60.79 71.43 42.37
C ARG A 708 59.64 72.27 42.93
N ILE A 709 59.90 73.53 43.28
CA ILE A 709 58.87 74.44 43.80
C ILE A 709 58.32 75.28 42.65
N LEU A 710 56.99 75.34 42.53
CA LEU A 710 56.23 76.10 41.55
C LEU A 710 55.29 77.06 42.29
N PRO A 711 55.72 78.30 42.59
CA PRO A 711 54.88 79.28 43.26
C PRO A 711 53.84 79.87 42.28
N LEU A 712 52.58 79.95 42.72
CA LEU A 712 51.46 80.52 41.94
C LEU A 712 51.13 81.98 42.32
N MET A 713 51.99 82.63 43.11
CA MET A 713 51.79 84.04 43.44
C MET A 713 52.03 84.90 42.20
N GLU A 714 51.00 85.68 41.82
CA GLU A 714 50.98 86.66 40.71
C GLU A 714 50.94 86.10 39.27
N PHE A 715 49.84 85.42 38.90
CA PHE A 715 49.33 85.44 37.52
C PHE A 715 48.20 86.47 37.37
N SER A 716 48.46 87.71 37.78
CA SER A 716 47.61 88.85 37.45
C SER A 716 48.46 89.92 36.79
N VAL A 717 48.28 90.06 35.47
CA VAL A 717 48.66 91.21 34.64
C VAL A 717 50.17 91.31 34.28
N ASN A 718 50.44 91.20 32.98
CA ASN A 718 51.67 91.56 32.25
C ASN A 718 52.98 90.79 32.53
N ARG A 719 53.25 89.79 31.66
CA ARG A 719 54.62 89.49 31.17
C ARG A 719 54.65 89.44 29.64
N SER A 720 54.32 90.57 29.02
CA SER A 720 55.05 90.99 27.82
C SER A 720 56.15 91.96 28.28
N LEU A 721 57.39 91.75 27.83
CA LEU A 721 58.61 92.51 28.13
C LEU A 721 59.47 91.96 29.28
N ALA A 722 60.40 91.06 28.93
CA ALA A 722 61.79 91.08 29.40
C ALA A 722 62.59 89.94 28.74
N ALA A 723 63.25 90.23 27.61
CA ALA A 723 64.39 89.45 27.16
C ALA A 723 65.65 90.04 27.83
N PRO A 724 66.48 89.27 28.55
CA PRO A 724 67.80 89.73 28.95
C PRO A 724 68.81 89.35 27.87
N GLN A 725 69.42 90.36 27.26
CA GLN A 725 70.67 90.21 26.52
C GLN A 725 71.79 89.75 27.47
N ALA A 726 72.57 88.75 27.07
CA ALA A 726 73.97 88.92 26.63
C ALA A 726 74.88 87.71 26.93
N LYS A 727 75.37 87.11 25.83
CA LYS A 727 76.77 86.74 25.54
C LYS A 727 77.48 85.74 26.46
N ALA A 728 77.95 84.64 25.85
CA ALA A 728 79.35 84.53 25.45
C ALA A 728 79.58 83.34 24.50
N LYS A 729 80.42 83.58 23.47
CA LYS A 729 81.49 82.73 22.92
C LYS A 729 81.19 81.22 22.89
N GLU A 730 81.25 80.53 21.78
CA GLU A 730 82.37 80.48 20.84
C GLU A 730 81.97 79.37 19.87
N LYS A 731 81.94 79.68 18.57
CA LYS A 731 82.30 78.76 17.48
C LYS A 731 82.14 79.56 16.20
N GLU A 732 83.28 80.05 15.74
CA GLU A 732 83.98 79.41 14.61
C GLU A 732 83.26 79.81 13.33
N ARG A 733 83.75 80.89 12.72
CA ARG A 733 84.87 80.87 11.77
C ARG A 733 84.40 80.34 10.42
N GLU A 734 84.83 81.07 9.40
CA GLU A 734 84.93 80.63 8.00
C GLU A 734 83.63 80.63 7.19
N LYS A 735 83.38 81.79 6.58
CA LYS A 735 82.91 82.02 5.19
C LYS A 735 82.25 83.40 5.19
N HIS A 736 82.97 84.50 5.09
CA HIS A 736 83.68 85.03 3.92
C HIS A 736 84.33 86.33 4.45
N ALA A 737 85.64 86.56 4.54
CA ALA A 737 86.65 86.60 3.48
C ALA A 737 86.13 87.30 2.22
N ASP A 738 86.76 88.44 1.91
CA ASP A 738 86.65 89.24 0.70
C ASP A 738 85.50 90.25 0.65
N ASP A 739 85.75 91.44 1.20
CA ASP A 739 85.77 92.69 0.42
C ASP A 739 85.86 93.86 1.41
N ALA A 740 87.07 94.33 1.72
CA ALA A 740 87.78 95.33 0.94
C ALA A 740 87.79 96.65 1.73
N ASN A 741 88.66 96.71 2.75
CA ASN A 741 89.22 97.98 3.19
C ASN A 741 90.59 98.14 2.51
N GLN A 742 90.54 98.46 1.21
CA GLN A 742 91.64 99.07 0.47
C GLN A 742 91.02 100.16 -0.39
N LEU A 743 91.01 101.39 0.12
CA LEU A 743 91.61 102.55 -0.55
C LEU A 743 91.19 103.82 0.21
N SER A 744 92.16 104.37 0.92
CA SER A 744 92.30 105.80 1.10
C SER A 744 92.57 106.44 -0.26
N LEU A 745 91.67 107.29 -0.75
CA LEU A 745 91.88 108.49 -1.59
C LEU A 745 90.55 108.99 -2.15
N LEU A 746 90.25 110.27 -1.84
CA LEU A 746 89.14 111.14 -2.26
C LEU A 746 87.80 110.99 -1.53
#